data_AF-A0A9W8C1C1-F1
#
_entry.id   AF-A0A9W8C1C1-F1
#
_cell.length_a   1.000
_cell.length_b   1.000
_cell.length_c   1.000
_cell.angle_alpha   90.00
_cell.angle_beta   90.00
_cell.angle_gamma   90.00
#
_symmetry.space_group_name_H-M   'P 1'
#
loop_
_entity.id
_entity.type
_entity.pdbx_description
1 polymer ?
#
loop_
_entity_poly.entity_id
_entity_poly.type
_entity_poly.pdbx_seq_one_letter_code
_entity_poly.pdbx_strand_id
1 'polypeptide(L)'
;MLITRQISMTDYSFPLICSSIQPQTNQQPVTTDKSHQPDETLILKVTTDSNNDTQKQNFDLKLENNVVKCKIQNEPGSQEIQNKGREEKATEACLNKNSDPGGAQSVEQNHSFTTIPLQVLPRKETLQNFEGKLSEDQRPSTKRQLSAESAAKSVSVRKRSTVKKCQEETVKPPIIPGTQTARHYLPDVSQRKPRKLLFSTTEIFNKIDTFAIEKGKELRELEVFNAQSIVRAVTEGTRNDLEKLRAIWIWLCHNIEYDLEGYLGLSQKICSPDEVIRTGKGVCSGYSNLCVEMCREVGIDCVEVSGYSKGMGYQTGHSLAEKHSDHEWNAVFVGGQWCLLDACWGAGTVNMKTQTFVKRYDDYYFLTEPSEFINSHFPDDQTWQQLNMPISMEEFEERPLKTSAFYQFGLTLSQPTQYKTTTDDGEAIVSMSFSNPLTFTYAMRQHDPLTGAPKHEEVESSCGLLSVTRQGMKLRLLPPEPGVYVVQLFARREGEPGTLRWVCSLELECPSIHQRQTLPDNPYLNWGLAAGALGLGVKGCSVKGGEALEVGEGGECKVILATSRPLMVVCELTHHELDGAAAKRCLALQIASDQLVCNVICPYKGFYRLSAFVRDYEDASGTFQNVGNYLLHCRGQGLNPNVLYPDELGLWCGPGTRTQEAGLSHFSHTGAIVNAPQGRCNITFHRASPDFQIQAAFCGEQHKEARFPLSRYVLLTFTDTKVTVSVCTPGAGVYRLGLYGRKATKQDHMLLCDYIIKSMCERQGEPFPCVYLAWGKGCVLLEPRAGVLAPQSLVSFRVRVPGAHRVCVMGEKRTDLKMNKSRVWEGEALTGNATQLKLAAVTKDTDMDDMDVLMTFDVLNLENEM
;
A
#
# COMPACT_ATOMS: atom_id res chain seq x y z
N MET A 1 43.31 1.23 -36.49
CA MET A 1 43.78 2.07 -37.61
C MET A 1 42.53 2.74 -38.22
N LEU A 2 42.45 4.08 -38.10
CA LEU A 2 41.69 5.08 -38.90
C LEU A 2 40.20 4.76 -39.24
N ILE A 3 39.18 5.36 -38.59
CA ILE A 3 38.63 6.75 -38.73
C ILE A 3 38.19 7.01 -40.22
N THR A 4 36.98 7.44 -40.64
CA THR A 4 36.12 8.56 -40.18
C THR A 4 34.83 8.72 -41.05
N ARG A 5 33.77 9.28 -40.42
CA ARG A 5 32.83 10.36 -40.89
C ARG A 5 31.88 10.17 -42.09
N GLN A 6 30.60 10.50 -41.88
CA GLN A 6 30.10 11.87 -42.13
C GLN A 6 28.77 12.18 -41.39
N ILE A 7 28.67 13.44 -40.94
CA ILE A 7 27.55 14.15 -40.33
C ILE A 7 27.02 15.13 -41.40
N SER A 8 25.71 15.42 -41.42
CA SER A 8 25.23 16.77 -41.79
C SER A 8 24.06 17.20 -40.90
N MET A 9 24.21 18.36 -40.29
CA MET A 9 23.20 19.16 -39.59
C MET A 9 22.55 20.18 -40.55
N THR A 10 21.53 20.88 -40.02
CA THR A 10 21.06 22.26 -40.27
C THR A 10 19.81 22.48 -41.14
N ASP A 11 18.69 22.68 -40.42
CA ASP A 11 18.01 23.97 -40.18
C ASP A 11 16.93 24.61 -41.09
N TYR A 12 15.93 25.14 -40.36
CA TYR A 12 15.07 26.33 -40.55
C TYR A 12 13.78 26.33 -41.42
N SER A 13 12.66 26.45 -40.68
CA SER A 13 11.65 27.56 -40.71
C SER A 13 10.32 27.47 -41.49
N PHE A 14 9.32 28.09 -40.83
CA PHE A 14 7.87 28.22 -41.05
C PHE A 14 7.40 28.74 -42.44
N PRO A 15 6.08 28.60 -42.73
CA PRO A 15 5.26 29.81 -42.79
C PRO A 15 3.85 29.69 -42.16
N LEU A 16 3.40 30.81 -41.58
CA LEU A 16 1.99 31.16 -41.34
C LEU A 16 1.43 31.85 -42.61
N ILE A 17 0.14 31.65 -42.94
CA ILE A 17 -0.84 32.71 -43.29
C ILE A 17 -2.27 32.11 -43.42
N CYS A 18 -3.20 32.98 -43.04
CA CYS A 18 -4.63 32.87 -42.78
C CYS A 18 -5.51 32.91 -44.05
N SER A 19 -6.75 32.38 -43.96
CA SER A 19 -7.89 32.88 -44.75
C SER A 19 -9.22 32.65 -44.02
N SER A 20 -9.94 33.75 -43.78
CA SER A 20 -11.29 33.87 -43.23
C SER A 20 -12.29 34.23 -44.35
N ILE A 21 -13.61 33.98 -44.14
CA ILE A 21 -14.79 34.85 -44.45
C ILE A 21 -16.11 34.08 -44.19
N GLN A 22 -16.74 34.31 -43.01
CA GLN A 22 -17.94 35.13 -42.71
C GLN A 22 -19.35 34.94 -43.41
N PRO A 23 -20.46 35.55 -42.89
CA PRO A 23 -21.71 34.86 -42.45
C PRO A 23 -23.02 35.44 -43.07
N GLN A 24 -24.22 35.05 -42.59
CA GLN A 24 -25.45 35.84 -42.74
C GLN A 24 -26.44 35.76 -41.56
N THR A 25 -27.16 36.86 -41.41
CA THR A 25 -28.03 37.40 -40.34
C THR A 25 -29.51 37.51 -40.75
N ASN A 26 -30.43 37.64 -39.78
CA ASN A 26 -31.58 38.59 -39.76
C ASN A 26 -32.23 38.60 -38.35
N GLN A 27 -32.12 39.66 -37.52
CA GLN A 27 -32.92 40.90 -37.38
C GLN A 27 -34.38 40.68 -36.87
N GLN A 28 -34.75 40.95 -35.59
CA GLN A 28 -35.09 42.23 -34.87
C GLN A 28 -36.57 42.71 -35.08
N PRO A 29 -37.15 43.66 -34.29
CA PRO A 29 -37.01 44.03 -32.84
C PRO A 29 -38.38 44.43 -32.16
N VAL A 30 -38.38 44.90 -30.90
CA VAL A 30 -38.92 46.22 -30.42
C VAL A 30 -39.01 46.30 -28.87
N THR A 31 -38.83 47.54 -28.39
CA THR A 31 -38.49 48.21 -27.12
C THR A 31 -39.48 48.26 -25.94
N THR A 32 -38.94 48.54 -24.72
CA THR A 32 -39.23 49.62 -23.70
C THR A 32 -39.25 49.04 -22.27
N ASP A 33 -38.32 49.35 -21.35
CA ASP A 33 -38.06 50.58 -20.54
C ASP A 33 -38.80 50.60 -19.16
N LYS A 34 -38.06 51.04 -18.11
CA LYS A 34 -38.46 51.54 -16.75
C LYS A 34 -38.56 50.62 -15.50
N SER A 35 -37.60 50.86 -14.58
CA SER A 35 -37.68 51.19 -13.13
C SER A 35 -38.77 50.60 -12.20
N HIS A 36 -38.35 49.97 -11.08
CA HIS A 36 -38.56 50.41 -9.68
C HIS A 36 -38.35 49.25 -8.65
N GLN A 37 -37.58 49.54 -7.59
CA GLN A 37 -37.66 48.92 -6.24
C GLN A 37 -38.86 49.54 -5.47
N PRO A 38 -39.21 49.13 -4.23
CA PRO A 38 -39.03 47.84 -3.51
C PRO A 38 -40.33 47.38 -2.77
N ASP A 39 -40.18 46.34 -1.95
CA ASP A 39 -40.86 46.11 -0.66
C ASP A 39 -42.23 45.41 -0.52
N GLU A 40 -42.24 44.63 0.58
CA GLU A 40 -43.36 44.24 1.46
C GLU A 40 -44.29 43.04 1.17
N THR A 41 -43.99 41.96 1.91
CA THR A 41 -44.81 41.35 2.99
C THR A 41 -46.29 40.94 2.82
N LEU A 42 -46.53 39.71 3.33
CA LEU A 42 -47.61 39.26 4.24
C LEU A 42 -48.94 38.67 3.68
N ILE A 43 -49.16 37.41 4.10
CA ILE A 43 -50.29 36.93 4.94
C ILE A 43 -51.49 36.16 4.33
N LEU A 44 -51.52 34.87 4.75
CA LEU A 44 -52.60 34.05 5.37
C LEU A 44 -53.92 33.70 4.63
N LYS A 45 -54.22 32.38 4.62
CA LYS A 45 -55.23 31.65 5.47
C LYS A 45 -55.29 30.17 5.03
N VAL A 46 -55.04 29.13 5.86
CA VAL A 46 -55.73 28.56 7.06
C VAL A 46 -56.96 27.69 6.76
N THR A 47 -56.87 26.40 7.15
CA THR A 47 -57.86 25.54 7.90
C THR A 47 -57.10 24.29 8.40
N THR A 48 -56.71 24.13 9.68
CA THR A 48 -57.42 23.54 10.87
C THR A 48 -57.91 22.09 10.63
N ASP A 49 -57.51 21.05 11.38
CA ASP A 49 -57.69 20.70 12.82
C ASP A 49 -56.72 19.54 13.22
N SER A 50 -56.40 19.13 14.46
CA SER A 50 -56.52 19.59 15.86
C SER A 50 -55.78 18.59 16.78
N ASN A 51 -55.47 19.05 18.01
CA ASN A 51 -55.07 18.33 19.26
C ASN A 51 -53.58 17.99 19.45
N ASN A 52 -52.83 18.81 20.22
CA ASN A 52 -52.67 18.84 21.70
C ASN A 52 -51.74 17.72 22.20
N ASP A 53 -50.68 17.93 22.99
CA ASP A 53 -50.45 18.99 23.98
C ASP A 53 -48.96 19.36 24.13
N THR A 54 -48.79 20.68 24.23
CA THR A 54 -47.81 21.55 24.91
C THR A 54 -47.01 20.97 26.09
N GLN A 55 -45.82 21.46 26.50
CA GLN A 55 -45.29 22.84 26.58
C GLN A 55 -43.77 22.75 26.87
N LYS A 56 -42.89 23.33 26.04
CA LYS A 56 -42.21 24.64 26.19
C LYS A 56 -41.47 24.88 27.52
N GLN A 57 -40.18 25.27 27.44
CA GLN A 57 -39.77 26.68 27.53
C GLN A 57 -38.26 26.86 27.29
N ASN A 58 -37.94 27.94 26.56
CA ASN A 58 -36.61 28.50 26.28
C ASN A 58 -36.38 29.76 27.14
N PHE A 59 -35.17 30.33 27.03
CA PHE A 59 -34.64 31.65 27.49
C PHE A 59 -33.88 31.64 28.83
N ASP A 60 -32.82 32.40 29.09
CA ASP A 60 -31.95 33.30 28.30
C ASP A 60 -30.60 33.50 29.04
N LEU A 61 -29.65 34.17 28.39
CA LEU A 61 -28.28 34.52 28.82
C LEU A 61 -28.10 35.18 30.22
N LYS A 62 -26.97 34.86 30.89
CA LYS A 62 -26.00 35.86 31.43
C LYS A 62 -24.71 35.22 31.97
N LEU A 63 -23.59 35.89 31.71
CA LEU A 63 -22.23 35.58 32.19
C LEU A 63 -21.91 36.49 33.39
N GLU A 64 -21.33 35.97 34.47
CA GLU A 64 -20.41 36.74 35.37
C GLU A 64 -19.72 35.86 36.46
N ASN A 65 -18.42 36.12 36.65
CA ASN A 65 -17.56 35.83 37.83
C ASN A 65 -17.19 34.38 38.24
N ASN A 66 -16.21 33.81 37.52
CA ASN A 66 -14.99 33.13 38.00
C ASN A 66 -14.97 32.41 39.38
N VAL A 67 -14.69 31.08 39.30
CA VAL A 67 -14.21 30.12 40.35
C VAL A 67 -15.35 29.63 41.31
N VAL A 68 -15.53 28.37 41.78
CA VAL A 68 -14.66 27.21 42.11
C VAL A 68 -15.51 25.91 42.22
N LYS A 69 -14.92 24.73 41.92
CA LYS A 69 -15.15 23.35 42.45
C LYS A 69 -16.57 22.83 42.78
N CYS A 70 -16.89 21.73 42.09
CA CYS A 70 -17.09 20.33 42.57
C CYS A 70 -18.30 19.97 43.46
N LYS A 71 -18.76 18.71 43.25
CA LYS A 71 -19.46 17.79 44.19
C LYS A 71 -21.00 17.97 44.23
N ILE A 72 -21.89 16.98 44.37
CA ILE A 72 -21.89 15.62 44.98
C ILE A 72 -23.14 14.84 44.46
N GLN A 73 -23.23 13.54 44.82
CA GLN A 73 -24.43 12.82 45.32
C GLN A 73 -25.31 12.12 44.25
N ASN A 74 -25.72 10.85 44.38
CA ASN A 74 -25.73 9.98 45.55
C ASN A 74 -25.96 8.49 45.17
N GLU A 75 -25.22 7.63 45.87
CA GLU A 75 -25.53 6.23 46.23
C GLU A 75 -26.81 6.16 47.10
N PRO A 76 -27.40 4.99 47.49
CA PRO A 76 -26.72 3.79 48.05
C PRO A 76 -27.39 2.42 47.71
N GLY A 77 -26.86 1.25 48.10
CA GLY A 77 -25.65 0.91 48.82
C GLY A 77 -25.58 -0.55 49.27
N SER A 78 -24.49 -0.82 50.01
CA SER A 78 -24.28 -1.88 51.04
C SER A 78 -24.08 -3.32 50.56
N GLN A 79 -23.10 -4.11 51.02
CA GLN A 79 -22.06 -4.02 52.06
C GLN A 79 -21.04 -5.17 51.75
N GLU A 80 -19.72 -4.91 51.67
CA GLU A 80 -18.70 -5.09 52.75
C GLU A 80 -18.31 -6.59 52.99
N ILE A 81 -17.06 -7.06 52.94
CA ILE A 81 -15.81 -6.65 53.63
C ILE A 81 -14.59 -7.36 52.98
N GLN A 82 -13.49 -6.61 52.83
CA GLN A 82 -12.03 -6.84 53.08
C GLN A 82 -11.42 -8.27 52.97
N ASN A 83 -10.13 -8.51 52.66
CA ASN A 83 -8.88 -7.77 52.90
C ASN A 83 -7.71 -8.47 52.15
N LYS A 84 -6.67 -7.69 51.79
CA LYS A 84 -5.21 -7.98 51.79
C LYS A 84 -4.63 -9.34 51.31
N GLY A 85 -3.59 -9.25 50.46
CA GLY A 85 -2.28 -9.84 50.76
C GLY A 85 -1.60 -10.74 49.71
N ARG A 86 -0.47 -10.23 49.18
CA ARG A 86 0.88 -10.84 49.12
C ARG A 86 1.16 -12.15 48.34
N GLU A 87 2.14 -12.01 47.44
CA GLU A 87 3.29 -12.89 47.12
C GLU A 87 3.14 -14.37 46.68
N GLU A 88 3.75 -14.62 45.53
CA GLU A 88 4.74 -15.68 45.21
C GLU A 88 4.36 -17.16 45.07
N LYS A 89 4.74 -17.65 43.86
CA LYS A 89 5.56 -18.84 43.55
C LYS A 89 4.96 -20.24 43.56
N ALA A 90 5.26 -20.91 42.42
CA ALA A 90 5.75 -22.29 42.28
C ALA A 90 4.75 -23.39 42.71
N THR A 91 4.65 -24.60 42.14
CA THR A 91 5.53 -25.53 41.40
C THR A 91 4.56 -26.68 41.04
N GLU A 92 4.51 -27.19 39.81
CA GLU A 92 5.24 -28.38 39.32
C GLU A 92 4.81 -29.75 39.91
N ALA A 93 4.85 -30.76 39.02
CA ALA A 93 4.86 -32.22 39.23
C ALA A 93 3.48 -32.95 39.24
N CYS A 94 3.17 -33.73 38.19
CA CYS A 94 3.42 -35.19 38.06
C CYS A 94 2.30 -36.03 38.75
N LEU A 95 1.86 -37.22 38.36
CA LEU A 95 2.24 -38.32 37.46
C LEU A 95 1.03 -39.29 37.53
N ASN A 96 0.69 -40.03 36.47
CA ASN A 96 0.58 -41.51 36.56
C ASN A 96 0.23 -42.20 35.24
N LYS A 97 0.89 -43.36 35.08
CA LYS A 97 0.82 -44.35 33.99
C LYS A 97 -0.20 -45.44 34.28
N ASN A 98 -0.69 -46.12 33.22
CA ASN A 98 -0.92 -47.58 33.05
C ASN A 98 -1.80 -47.80 31.78
N SER A 99 -1.27 -48.30 30.65
CA SER A 99 -1.11 -49.71 30.20
C SER A 99 -2.33 -50.31 29.44
N ASP A 100 -2.28 -50.28 28.09
CA ASP A 100 -2.73 -51.22 27.00
C ASP A 100 -3.94 -52.18 27.13
N PRO A 101 -4.49 -52.77 26.03
CA PRO A 101 -4.54 -52.36 24.59
C PRO A 101 -5.92 -52.58 23.91
N GLY A 102 -6.10 -52.03 22.68
CA GLY A 102 -6.99 -52.59 21.65
C GLY A 102 -8.29 -51.83 21.35
N GLY A 103 -8.49 -51.47 20.08
CA GLY A 103 -9.78 -51.00 19.57
C GLY A 103 -9.64 -50.00 18.43
N ALA A 104 -9.75 -50.49 17.19
CA ALA A 104 -9.87 -49.67 15.99
C ALA A 104 -11.16 -48.83 16.05
N GLN A 105 -11.04 -47.52 15.86
CA GLN A 105 -12.14 -46.67 15.38
C GLN A 105 -11.59 -45.44 14.65
N SER A 106 -12.14 -45.26 13.46
CA SER A 106 -11.91 -44.20 12.49
C SER A 106 -12.14 -42.81 13.07
N VAL A 107 -11.11 -41.96 13.00
CA VAL A 107 -11.20 -40.53 13.32
C VAL A 107 -11.87 -39.80 12.15
N GLU A 108 -13.04 -39.24 12.40
CA GLU A 108 -13.64 -38.16 11.62
C GLU A 108 -12.69 -36.96 11.63
N GLN A 109 -12.11 -36.63 10.47
CA GLN A 109 -11.40 -35.36 10.29
C GLN A 109 -12.41 -34.26 9.95
N ASN A 110 -12.97 -33.65 10.99
CA ASN A 110 -13.52 -32.30 10.90
C ASN A 110 -12.36 -31.31 10.71
N HIS A 111 -12.14 -30.85 9.48
CA HIS A 111 -11.27 -29.71 9.22
C HIS A 111 -11.99 -28.41 9.60
N SER A 112 -11.95 -28.06 10.88
CA SER A 112 -12.13 -26.69 11.32
C SER A 112 -10.89 -25.88 10.91
N PHE A 113 -11.06 -24.95 9.97
CA PHE A 113 -9.99 -24.06 9.53
C PHE A 113 -9.66 -23.07 10.65
N THR A 114 -8.53 -23.30 11.30
CA THR A 114 -7.92 -22.39 12.27
C THR A 114 -7.46 -21.13 11.53
N THR A 115 -7.82 -19.95 12.05
CA THR A 115 -7.31 -18.66 11.59
C THR A 115 -5.78 -18.67 11.61
N ILE A 116 -5.16 -18.65 10.43
CA ILE A 116 -3.70 -18.63 10.28
C ILE A 116 -3.20 -17.21 10.57
N PRO A 117 -2.19 -17.02 11.43
CA PRO A 117 -1.65 -15.69 11.71
C PRO A 117 -0.95 -15.13 10.46
N LEU A 118 -1.50 -14.04 9.92
CA LEU A 118 -0.88 -13.23 8.87
C LEU A 118 0.32 -12.50 9.47
N GLN A 119 1.53 -12.76 8.97
CA GLN A 119 2.70 -11.95 9.33
C GLN A 119 2.57 -10.58 8.65
N VAL A 120 2.23 -9.57 9.45
CA VAL A 120 2.24 -8.16 9.06
C VAL A 120 3.56 -7.58 9.55
N LEU A 121 4.36 -6.97 8.68
CA LEU A 121 5.40 -6.03 9.11
C LEU A 121 4.74 -4.64 9.23
N PRO A 122 4.47 -4.14 10.45
CA PRO A 122 3.71 -2.91 10.62
C PRO A 122 4.52 -1.66 10.24
N ARG A 123 3.84 -0.66 9.64
CA ARG A 123 4.40 0.70 9.44
C ARG A 123 4.99 1.29 10.73
N LYS A 124 4.34 1.05 11.88
CA LYS A 124 4.80 1.52 13.20
C LYS A 124 6.11 0.85 13.65
N GLU A 125 6.31 -0.45 13.43
CA GLU A 125 7.58 -1.12 13.78
C GLU A 125 8.71 -0.67 12.84
N THR A 126 8.38 -0.36 11.59
CA THR A 126 9.34 0.20 10.63
C THR A 126 9.83 1.58 11.10
N LEU A 127 8.94 2.41 11.67
CA LEU A 127 9.25 3.74 12.21
C LEU A 127 9.85 3.70 13.63
N GLN A 128 9.39 2.82 14.54
CA GLN A 128 9.90 2.72 15.91
C GLN A 128 11.33 2.16 15.98
N ASN A 129 11.74 1.34 15.01
CA ASN A 129 13.14 0.93 14.86
C ASN A 129 14.08 2.12 14.54
N PHE A 130 13.58 3.32 14.23
CA PHE A 130 14.39 4.53 14.09
C PHE A 130 14.77 5.19 15.42
N GLU A 131 14.02 4.94 16.50
CA GLU A 131 14.29 5.55 17.80
C GLU A 131 15.08 4.62 18.74
N GLY A 132 15.16 3.32 18.43
CA GLY A 132 15.72 2.30 19.34
C GLY A 132 16.83 1.38 18.81
N LYS A 133 17.20 1.42 17.52
CA LYS A 133 18.25 0.52 16.98
C LYS A 133 19.27 1.24 16.09
N LEU A 134 20.17 1.99 16.73
CA LEU A 134 21.51 2.32 16.23
C LEU A 134 22.55 1.68 17.15
N SER A 135 22.40 0.39 17.44
CA SER A 135 23.30 -0.35 18.32
C SER A 135 23.45 -1.79 17.84
N GLU A 136 24.72 -2.17 17.71
CA GLU A 136 25.26 -3.53 17.59
C GLU A 136 25.03 -4.29 16.27
N ASP A 137 26.05 -4.25 15.42
CA ASP A 137 26.73 -5.49 15.07
C ASP A 137 28.19 -5.23 14.69
N GLN A 138 29.06 -6.15 15.13
CA GLN A 138 30.52 -6.22 14.94
C GLN A 138 31.42 -5.51 15.96
N ARG A 139 31.67 -6.18 17.10
CA ARG A 139 33.05 -6.29 17.61
C ARG A 139 33.29 -7.64 18.31
N PRO A 140 34.48 -8.26 18.17
CA PRO A 140 34.77 -9.57 18.75
C PRO A 140 34.90 -9.51 20.27
N SER A 141 34.49 -10.60 20.90
CA SER A 141 34.56 -10.89 22.32
C SER A 141 35.98 -10.85 22.89
N THR A 142 36.23 -9.99 23.88
CA THR A 142 37.12 -10.29 25.03
C THR A 142 36.81 -9.39 26.24
N LYS A 143 36.49 -10.05 27.36
CA LYS A 143 36.45 -9.61 28.78
C LYS A 143 37.32 -8.40 29.15
N ARG A 144 36.89 -7.58 30.12
CA ARG A 144 37.07 -7.82 31.58
C ARG A 144 36.34 -6.76 32.44
N GLN A 145 35.83 -7.23 33.57
CA GLN A 145 35.27 -6.50 34.72
C GLN A 145 36.19 -5.36 35.18
N LEU A 146 35.60 -4.28 35.74
CA LEU A 146 35.82 -3.85 37.13
C LEU A 146 34.89 -2.67 37.51
N SER A 147 34.03 -2.97 38.50
CA SER A 147 33.59 -2.18 39.66
C SER A 147 33.28 -0.68 39.55
N ALA A 148 32.03 -0.39 39.93
CA ALA A 148 31.59 0.86 40.53
C ALA A 148 32.33 1.14 41.84
N GLU A 149 32.79 2.38 42.03
CA GLU A 149 32.91 3.02 43.34
C GLU A 149 33.15 4.52 43.19
N SER A 150 32.54 5.30 44.09
CA SER A 150 32.73 6.74 44.34
C SER A 150 31.84 7.73 43.59
N ALA A 151 30.56 7.70 43.95
CA ALA A 151 29.83 8.93 44.21
C ALA A 151 30.40 9.63 45.47
N ALA A 152 30.20 10.95 45.55
CA ALA A 152 30.52 11.88 46.64
C ALA A 152 31.90 12.57 46.59
N LYS A 153 31.90 13.78 46.03
CA LYS A 153 32.49 14.97 46.67
C LYS A 153 31.93 16.24 46.03
N SER A 154 30.96 16.84 46.72
CA SER A 154 30.60 18.24 46.58
C SER A 154 31.72 19.08 47.21
N VAL A 155 32.35 19.94 46.41
CA VAL A 155 33.19 21.03 46.92
C VAL A 155 32.75 22.32 46.24
N SER A 156 32.25 23.23 47.06
CA SER A 156 31.94 24.61 46.70
C SER A 156 33.22 25.42 46.59
N VAL A 157 33.44 26.08 45.44
CA VAL A 157 34.44 27.16 45.34
C VAL A 157 33.83 28.35 44.62
N ARG A 158 33.92 29.50 45.31
CA ARG A 158 33.51 30.84 44.86
C ARG A 158 34.36 31.34 43.69
N LYS A 159 33.68 31.98 42.74
CA LYS A 159 34.11 32.96 41.73
C LYS A 159 35.61 33.32 41.68
N ARG A 160 36.23 33.08 40.52
CA ARG A 160 37.11 34.06 39.87
C ARG A 160 36.69 34.27 38.42
N SER A 161 36.25 35.50 38.16
CA SER A 161 36.10 36.08 36.82
C SER A 161 37.48 36.20 36.19
N THR A 162 37.70 35.51 35.07
CA THR A 162 38.73 35.90 34.09
C THR A 162 38.30 35.36 32.73
N VAL A 163 37.36 36.06 32.10
CA VAL A 163 37.07 35.91 30.67
C VAL A 163 38.29 36.46 29.92
N LYS A 164 39.17 35.58 29.45
CA LYS A 164 40.12 35.94 28.39
C LYS A 164 39.31 36.01 27.09
N LYS A 165 38.94 37.23 26.71
CA LYS A 165 38.55 37.59 25.33
C LYS A 165 39.69 37.18 24.40
N CYS A 166 39.46 36.29 23.45
CA CYS A 166 40.26 36.29 22.23
C CYS A 166 39.85 37.55 21.46
N GLN A 167 40.70 38.57 21.49
CA GLN A 167 40.56 39.74 20.63
C GLN A 167 41.06 39.38 19.24
N GLU A 168 40.26 39.67 18.22
CA GLU A 168 40.71 39.85 16.86
C GLU A 168 41.74 40.99 16.83
N GLU A 169 43.01 40.66 16.62
CA GLU A 169 44.02 41.64 16.24
C GLU A 169 44.11 41.69 14.70
N THR A 170 43.71 42.83 14.15
CA THR A 170 43.98 43.22 12.76
C THR A 170 45.45 43.57 12.63
N VAL A 171 46.28 42.60 12.24
CA VAL A 171 47.68 42.81 11.89
C VAL A 171 47.79 43.18 10.40
N LYS A 172 48.30 44.39 10.12
CA LYS A 172 48.68 44.80 8.76
C LYS A 172 49.80 43.88 8.24
N PRO A 173 49.76 43.43 6.97
CA PRO A 173 50.74 42.46 6.47
C PRO A 173 52.14 43.10 6.30
N PRO A 174 53.22 42.36 6.59
CA PRO A 174 54.59 42.82 6.31
C PRO A 174 54.89 42.72 4.82
N ILE A 175 55.56 43.74 4.29
CA ILE A 175 56.08 43.79 2.93
C ILE A 175 57.33 42.91 2.86
N ILE A 176 57.30 41.85 2.06
CA ILE A 176 58.49 41.12 1.59
C ILE A 176 58.41 41.04 0.05
N PRO A 177 59.46 41.45 -0.69
CA PRO A 177 59.43 41.53 -2.13
C PRO A 177 59.79 40.19 -2.79
N GLY A 178 59.02 39.84 -3.84
CA GLY A 178 59.46 38.97 -4.93
C GLY A 178 59.17 37.47 -4.78
N THR A 179 57.96 37.05 -5.15
CA THR A 179 57.76 35.68 -5.68
C THR A 179 56.59 35.68 -6.67
N GLN A 180 56.73 34.85 -7.70
CA GLN A 180 55.96 34.82 -8.93
C GLN A 180 54.46 34.63 -8.70
N THR A 181 53.68 35.36 -9.50
CA THR A 181 52.22 35.44 -9.60
C THR A 181 51.51 34.08 -9.52
N ALA A 182 50.79 33.82 -8.43
CA ALA A 182 49.75 32.79 -8.35
C ALA A 182 48.55 33.21 -9.22
N ARG A 183 48.20 32.36 -10.20
CA ARG A 183 47.04 32.53 -11.07
C ARG A 183 45.75 32.20 -10.30
N HIS A 184 45.17 33.19 -9.63
CA HIS A 184 43.78 33.10 -9.17
C HIS A 184 42.85 33.29 -10.37
N TYR A 185 42.51 32.21 -11.08
CA TYR A 185 41.34 32.23 -11.95
C TYR A 185 40.11 31.89 -11.10
N LEU A 186 39.19 32.84 -11.02
CA LEU A 186 37.81 32.62 -10.55
C LEU A 186 37.18 31.44 -11.31
N PRO A 187 36.19 30.73 -10.73
CA PRO A 187 35.55 29.60 -11.40
C PRO A 187 34.93 30.01 -12.75
N ASP A 188 35.48 29.53 -13.88
CA ASP A 188 34.79 29.64 -15.18
C ASP A 188 33.69 28.57 -15.24
N VAL A 189 32.48 28.99 -14.87
CA VAL A 189 31.33 28.08 -14.75
C VAL A 189 30.86 27.56 -16.12
N SER A 190 31.15 28.29 -17.20
CA SER A 190 30.67 27.98 -18.55
C SER A 190 31.31 26.74 -19.18
N GLN A 191 32.48 26.31 -18.68
CA GLN A 191 33.27 25.18 -19.22
C GLN A 191 33.37 24.00 -18.26
N ARG A 192 32.57 23.99 -17.18
CA ARG A 192 32.61 22.95 -16.14
C ARG A 192 32.26 21.57 -16.71
N LYS A 193 33.09 20.58 -16.42
CA LYS A 193 32.82 19.17 -16.70
C LYS A 193 32.03 18.56 -15.53
N PRO A 194 30.96 17.80 -15.78
CA PRO A 194 30.25 17.07 -14.73
C PRO A 194 31.19 16.13 -13.94
N ARG A 195 30.92 15.94 -12.64
CA ARG A 195 31.56 14.99 -11.72
C ARG A 195 31.73 13.61 -12.36
N LYS A 196 30.72 13.14 -13.11
CA LYS A 196 30.75 11.83 -13.81
C LYS A 196 31.85 11.71 -14.87
N LEU A 197 32.40 12.83 -15.37
CA LEU A 197 33.55 12.85 -16.27
C LEU A 197 34.89 12.88 -15.54
N LEU A 198 34.91 13.25 -14.26
CA LEU A 198 36.10 13.11 -13.41
C LEU A 198 36.29 11.65 -13.00
N PHE A 199 35.19 10.96 -12.66
CA PHE A 199 35.18 9.53 -12.37
C PHE A 199 33.80 8.92 -12.60
N SER A 200 33.74 7.65 -13.02
CA SER A 200 32.49 6.96 -13.34
C SER A 200 31.68 6.56 -12.11
N THR A 201 32.35 5.94 -11.13
CA THR A 201 31.77 5.44 -9.87
C THR A 201 32.82 5.59 -8.76
N THR A 202 32.40 5.66 -7.50
CA THR A 202 33.34 5.76 -6.37
C THR A 202 34.11 4.46 -6.14
N GLU A 203 33.63 3.34 -6.68
CA GLU A 203 34.30 2.02 -6.59
C GLU A 203 35.73 2.02 -7.14
N ILE A 204 36.06 2.94 -8.06
CA ILE A 204 37.43 3.07 -8.58
C ILE A 204 38.42 3.45 -7.47
N PHE A 205 37.93 4.05 -6.39
CA PHE A 205 38.73 4.50 -5.27
C PHE A 205 38.88 3.46 -4.16
N ASN A 206 38.20 2.31 -4.21
CA ASN A 206 38.20 1.32 -3.12
C ASN A 206 39.60 0.95 -2.59
N LYS A 207 40.59 0.85 -3.48
CA LYS A 207 41.99 0.58 -3.08
C LYS A 207 42.62 1.74 -2.33
N ILE A 208 42.40 2.96 -2.81
CA ILE A 208 42.90 4.20 -2.18
C ILE A 208 42.21 4.40 -0.84
N ASP A 209 40.89 4.19 -0.78
CA ASP A 209 40.09 4.32 0.42
C ASP A 209 40.57 3.35 1.50
N THR A 210 40.73 2.07 1.15
CA THR A 210 41.24 1.04 2.06
C THR A 210 42.63 1.40 2.58
N PHE A 211 43.54 1.79 1.69
CA PHE A 211 44.90 2.18 2.05
C PHE A 211 44.93 3.39 2.99
N ALA A 212 44.20 4.47 2.68
CA ALA A 212 44.18 5.67 3.50
C ALA A 212 43.55 5.42 4.89
N ILE A 213 42.53 4.56 4.97
CA ILE A 213 41.91 4.16 6.25
C ILE A 213 42.91 3.35 7.10
N GLU A 214 43.56 2.34 6.52
CA GLU A 214 44.54 1.50 7.23
C GLU A 214 45.76 2.31 7.66
N LYS A 215 46.31 3.13 6.75
CA LYS A 215 47.46 3.98 7.03
C LYS A 215 47.13 5.03 8.08
N GLY A 216 45.92 5.59 8.07
CA GLY A 216 45.47 6.51 9.12
C GLY A 216 45.49 5.88 10.52
N LYS A 217 45.05 4.62 10.65
CA LYS A 217 45.11 3.87 11.91
C LYS A 217 46.55 3.62 12.36
N GLU A 218 47.41 3.16 11.45
CA GLU A 218 48.83 2.93 11.71
C GLU A 218 49.53 4.20 12.23
N LEU A 219 49.32 5.34 11.54
CA LEU A 219 49.91 6.62 11.92
C LEU A 219 49.42 7.10 13.29
N ARG A 220 48.14 6.82 13.62
CA ARG A 220 47.58 7.15 14.94
C ARG A 220 48.20 6.30 16.05
N GLU A 221 48.48 5.03 15.80
CA GLU A 221 49.17 4.14 16.74
C GLU A 221 50.65 4.52 16.92
N LEU A 222 51.29 5.05 15.88
CA LEU A 222 52.65 5.57 15.92
C LEU A 222 52.76 7.02 16.46
N GLU A 223 51.65 7.59 16.95
CA GLU A 223 51.60 8.96 17.47
C GLU A 223 52.08 10.04 16.48
N VAL A 224 51.86 9.81 15.18
CA VAL A 224 52.18 10.78 14.13
C VAL A 224 51.03 11.78 14.02
N PHE A 225 51.24 12.99 14.55
CA PHE A 225 50.21 14.06 14.60
C PHE A 225 50.51 15.27 13.72
N ASN A 226 51.44 15.15 12.77
CA ASN A 226 51.82 16.23 11.87
C ASN A 226 51.11 16.07 10.51
N ALA A 227 50.40 17.10 10.05
CA ALA A 227 49.62 17.08 8.82
C ALA A 227 50.46 16.66 7.60
N GLN A 228 51.65 17.24 7.44
CA GLN A 228 52.52 16.98 6.28
C GLN A 228 52.97 15.52 6.21
N SER A 229 53.36 14.96 7.36
CA SER A 229 53.78 13.55 7.47
C SER A 229 52.63 12.60 7.16
N ILE A 230 51.43 12.91 7.68
CA ILE A 230 50.23 12.13 7.42
C ILE A 230 49.89 12.15 5.94
N VAL A 231 49.84 13.33 5.31
CA VAL A 231 49.49 13.49 3.89
C VAL A 231 50.43 12.69 3.00
N ARG A 232 51.74 12.81 3.20
CA ARG A 232 52.74 12.09 2.40
C ARG A 232 52.56 10.58 2.49
N ALA A 233 52.22 10.09 3.69
CA ALA A 233 51.99 8.66 3.92
C ALA A 233 50.67 8.17 3.32
N VAL A 234 49.56 8.89 3.48
CA VAL A 234 48.25 8.44 2.99
C VAL A 234 48.08 8.60 1.48
N THR A 235 48.85 9.50 0.87
CA THR A 235 48.87 9.70 -0.59
C THR A 235 49.95 8.87 -1.29
N GLU A 236 50.68 8.04 -0.56
CA GLU A 236 51.68 7.13 -1.13
C GLU A 236 51.04 6.19 -2.16
N GLY A 237 51.67 6.05 -3.33
CA GLY A 237 51.19 5.18 -4.40
C GLY A 237 50.02 5.72 -5.24
N THR A 238 49.49 6.91 -4.92
CA THR A 238 48.50 7.60 -5.75
C THR A 238 49.12 8.09 -7.07
N ARG A 239 48.31 8.12 -8.14
CA ARG A 239 48.80 8.34 -9.52
C ARG A 239 48.53 9.72 -10.07
N ASN A 240 47.54 10.41 -9.51
CA ASN A 240 47.05 11.70 -9.99
C ASN A 240 46.43 12.49 -8.84
N ASP A 241 46.14 13.76 -9.08
CA ASP A 241 45.65 14.66 -8.03
C ASP A 241 44.26 14.29 -7.52
N LEU A 242 43.43 13.63 -8.35
CA LEU A 242 42.12 13.13 -7.92
C LEU A 242 42.25 12.00 -6.90
N GLU A 243 43.18 11.05 -7.11
CA GLU A 243 43.47 9.98 -6.15
C GLU A 243 44.11 10.52 -4.86
N LYS A 244 45.04 11.49 -4.96
CA LYS A 244 45.61 12.18 -3.78
C LYS A 244 44.52 12.85 -2.95
N LEU A 245 43.67 13.63 -3.61
CA LEU A 245 42.56 14.33 -2.98
C LEU A 245 41.57 13.35 -2.32
N ARG A 246 41.28 12.22 -2.98
CA ARG A 246 40.44 11.16 -2.42
C ARG A 246 41.04 10.58 -1.14
N ALA A 247 42.34 10.28 -1.14
CA ALA A 247 43.04 9.76 0.04
C ALA A 247 42.98 10.74 1.23
N ILE A 248 43.19 12.03 0.97
CA ILE A 248 43.06 13.10 1.98
C ILE A 248 41.63 13.15 2.52
N TRP A 249 40.63 13.20 1.63
CA TRP A 249 39.22 13.29 2.02
C TRP A 249 38.76 12.09 2.85
N ILE A 250 39.10 10.87 2.42
CA ILE A 250 38.86 9.64 3.19
C ILE A 250 39.50 9.71 4.56
N TRP A 251 40.77 10.13 4.62
CA TRP A 251 41.48 10.18 5.88
C TRP A 251 40.79 11.11 6.87
N LEU A 252 40.37 12.31 6.41
CA LEU A 252 39.59 13.26 7.22
C LEU A 252 38.30 12.62 7.74
N CYS A 253 37.50 12.01 6.85
CA CYS A 253 36.19 11.45 7.21
C CYS A 253 36.27 10.28 8.20
N HIS A 254 37.37 9.51 8.20
CA HIS A 254 37.51 8.33 9.06
C HIS A 254 38.26 8.58 10.37
N ASN A 255 39.19 9.54 10.39
CA ASN A 255 40.08 9.78 11.53
C ASN A 255 39.63 10.94 12.43
N ILE A 256 38.72 11.79 11.95
CA ILE A 256 38.19 12.92 12.71
C ILE A 256 36.70 12.65 13.06
N GLU A 257 36.32 12.96 14.30
CA GLU A 257 34.96 12.96 14.80
C GLU A 257 34.44 14.38 14.97
N TYR A 258 33.13 14.58 14.87
CA TYR A 258 32.57 15.92 15.10
C TYR A 258 32.66 16.30 16.58
N ASP A 259 33.27 17.46 16.87
CA ASP A 259 33.38 18.03 18.21
C ASP A 259 32.04 18.65 18.65
N LEU A 260 31.11 17.78 19.04
CA LEU A 260 29.77 18.20 19.44
C LEU A 260 29.77 19.01 20.76
N GLU A 261 30.66 18.70 21.70
CA GLU A 261 30.79 19.45 22.95
C GLU A 261 31.25 20.88 22.69
N GLY A 262 32.26 21.06 21.83
CA GLY A 262 32.71 22.37 21.42
C GLY A 262 31.64 23.14 20.65
N TYR A 263 30.93 22.46 19.74
CA TYR A 263 29.83 23.06 18.98
C TYR A 263 28.68 23.54 19.90
N LEU A 264 28.28 22.75 20.89
CA LEU A 264 27.24 23.10 21.87
C LEU A 264 27.71 24.12 22.92
N GLY A 265 28.97 24.54 22.88
CA GLY A 265 29.55 25.49 23.85
C GLY A 265 29.80 24.88 25.23
N LEU A 266 29.85 23.55 25.34
CA LEU A 266 30.17 22.82 26.56
C LEU A 266 31.69 22.75 26.80
N SER A 267 32.49 22.87 25.73
CA SER A 267 33.95 22.98 25.75
C SER A 267 34.45 24.06 24.79
N GLN A 268 35.76 24.30 24.77
CA GLN A 268 36.39 25.08 23.70
C GLN A 268 36.27 24.31 22.38
N LYS A 269 35.98 25.02 21.28
CA LYS A 269 35.88 24.43 19.95
C LYS A 269 37.26 23.99 19.45
N ILE A 270 37.35 22.76 18.98
CA ILE A 270 38.57 22.25 18.34
C ILE A 270 38.55 22.63 16.85
N CYS A 271 39.38 23.62 16.48
CA CYS A 271 39.43 24.18 15.12
C CYS A 271 40.84 24.19 14.50
N SER A 272 41.91 24.16 15.30
CA SER A 272 43.28 24.24 14.76
C SER A 272 43.71 22.88 14.16
N PRO A 273 44.37 22.83 12.99
CA PRO A 273 44.79 21.58 12.36
C PRO A 273 45.57 20.64 13.30
N ASP A 274 46.54 21.18 14.06
CA ASP A 274 47.33 20.41 15.02
C ASP A 274 46.47 19.79 16.13
N GLU A 275 45.48 20.53 16.65
CA GLU A 275 44.59 20.02 17.68
C GLU A 275 43.58 19.02 17.14
N VAL A 276 43.07 19.25 15.93
CA VAL A 276 42.16 18.35 15.23
C VAL A 276 42.82 17.00 15.01
N ILE A 277 44.06 16.98 14.49
CA ILE A 277 44.82 15.74 14.28
C ILE A 277 45.09 15.04 15.62
N ARG A 278 45.58 15.77 16.62
CA ARG A 278 45.97 15.22 17.92
C ARG A 278 44.78 14.59 18.66
N THR A 279 43.64 15.28 18.66
CA THR A 279 42.43 14.80 19.36
C THR A 279 41.65 13.80 18.52
N GLY A 280 41.73 13.87 17.18
CA GLY A 280 40.81 13.20 16.28
C GLY A 280 39.40 13.77 16.34
N LYS A 281 39.23 15.03 16.76
CA LYS A 281 37.94 15.72 16.86
C LYS A 281 38.03 17.11 16.24
N GLY A 282 36.97 17.60 15.64
CA GLY A 282 36.91 18.96 15.12
C GLY A 282 35.48 19.42 14.81
N VAL A 283 35.25 20.74 14.83
CA VAL A 283 34.05 21.33 14.23
C VAL A 283 34.27 21.58 12.72
N CYS A 284 33.26 22.07 12.00
CA CYS A 284 33.33 22.32 10.54
C CYS A 284 34.60 23.08 10.11
N SER A 285 34.91 24.22 10.71
CA SER A 285 36.17 24.95 10.48
C SER A 285 37.44 24.14 10.74
N GLY A 286 37.42 23.18 11.67
CA GLY A 286 38.54 22.27 11.91
C GLY A 286 38.79 21.30 10.75
N TYR A 287 37.73 20.78 10.15
CA TYR A 287 37.83 19.94 8.95
C TYR A 287 38.29 20.74 7.73
N SER A 288 37.69 21.91 7.49
CA SER A 288 37.98 22.75 6.31
C SER A 288 39.43 23.24 6.31
N ASN A 289 39.93 23.73 7.44
CA ASN A 289 41.30 24.23 7.59
C ASN A 289 42.33 23.11 7.41
N LEU A 290 42.09 21.95 8.04
CA LEU A 290 42.99 20.82 7.90
C LEU A 290 43.01 20.31 6.45
N CYS A 291 41.88 20.29 5.75
CA CYS A 291 41.82 19.93 4.34
C CYS A 291 42.68 20.87 3.46
N VAL A 292 42.62 22.18 3.69
CA VAL A 292 43.47 23.17 2.99
C VAL A 292 44.95 22.89 3.22
N GLU A 293 45.34 22.69 4.48
CA GLU A 293 46.74 22.40 4.83
C GLU A 293 47.22 21.10 4.17
N MET A 294 46.39 20.06 4.21
CA MET A 294 46.70 18.77 3.62
C MET A 294 46.82 18.83 2.09
N CYS A 295 45.92 19.56 1.41
CA CYS A 295 45.97 19.74 -0.04
C CYS A 295 47.18 20.56 -0.48
N ARG A 296 47.55 21.60 0.28
CA ARG A 296 48.71 22.44 0.01
C ARG A 296 50.01 21.63 0.00
N GLU A 297 50.15 20.65 0.88
CA GLU A 297 51.34 19.80 0.96
C GLU A 297 51.57 18.97 -0.32
N VAL A 298 50.49 18.58 -1.00
CA VAL A 298 50.56 17.78 -2.25
C VAL A 298 50.38 18.62 -3.52
N GLY A 299 50.38 19.94 -3.39
CA GLY A 299 50.28 20.88 -4.51
C GLY A 299 48.90 20.95 -5.15
N ILE A 300 47.84 20.67 -4.39
CA ILE A 300 46.45 20.82 -4.83
C ILE A 300 45.93 22.15 -4.29
N ASP A 301 45.48 23.03 -5.18
CA ASP A 301 44.87 24.30 -4.77
C ASP A 301 43.52 24.01 -4.07
N CYS A 302 43.40 24.47 -2.83
CA CYS A 302 42.24 24.28 -1.98
C CYS A 302 41.98 25.58 -1.21
N VAL A 303 40.72 25.98 -1.13
CA VAL A 303 40.28 27.14 -0.35
C VAL A 303 39.14 26.73 0.58
N GLU A 304 39.08 27.39 1.72
CA GLU A 304 37.92 27.34 2.61
C GLU A 304 36.79 28.21 2.06
N VAL A 305 35.56 27.75 2.23
CA VAL A 305 34.35 28.47 1.86
C VAL A 305 33.43 28.49 3.09
N SER A 306 33.16 29.68 3.59
CA SER A 306 32.20 29.92 4.67
C SER A 306 30.81 30.22 4.11
N GLY A 307 29.77 29.84 4.85
CA GLY A 307 28.40 30.17 4.49
C GLY A 307 27.36 29.55 5.41
N TYR A 308 26.15 29.43 4.86
CA TYR A 308 24.96 28.94 5.53
C TYR A 308 24.66 27.49 5.13
N SER A 309 24.14 26.73 6.09
CA SER A 309 23.75 25.35 5.87
C SER A 309 22.28 25.07 6.23
N LYS A 310 21.63 24.19 5.46
CA LYS A 310 20.37 23.55 5.89
C LYS A 310 20.66 22.26 6.68
N GLY A 311 21.56 22.37 7.65
CA GLY A 311 22.14 21.27 8.40
C GLY A 311 21.59 21.11 9.80
N MET A 312 22.50 20.83 10.74
CA MET A 312 22.17 20.65 12.16
C MET A 312 21.49 21.90 12.73
N GLY A 313 20.28 21.74 13.27
CA GLY A 313 19.53 22.84 13.90
C GLY A 313 18.74 23.72 12.91
N TYR A 314 18.88 23.51 11.60
CA TYR A 314 18.01 24.15 10.62
C TYR A 314 16.59 23.59 10.73
N GLN A 315 15.61 24.49 10.78
CA GLN A 315 14.20 24.17 10.64
C GLN A 315 13.70 24.83 9.36
N THR A 316 12.92 24.10 8.59
CA THR A 316 12.33 24.60 7.34
C THR A 316 11.54 25.89 7.63
N GLY A 317 11.67 26.89 6.76
CA GLY A 317 11.00 28.19 6.94
C GLY A 317 11.72 29.18 7.88
N HIS A 318 12.76 28.78 8.60
CA HIS A 318 13.58 29.73 9.35
C HIS A 318 14.47 30.52 8.41
N SER A 319 14.44 31.85 8.55
CA SER A 319 15.38 32.71 7.86
C SER A 319 16.79 32.53 8.43
N LEU A 320 17.73 32.44 7.51
CA LEU A 320 19.16 32.37 7.71
C LEU A 320 19.81 33.72 7.39
N ALA A 321 19.16 34.58 6.60
CA ALA A 321 19.65 35.92 6.24
C ALA A 321 20.01 36.82 7.45
N GLU A 322 19.35 36.63 8.59
CA GLU A 322 19.59 37.41 9.81
C GLU A 322 20.64 36.79 10.75
N LYS A 323 21.27 35.68 10.34
CA LYS A 323 22.25 34.94 11.14
C LYS A 323 23.66 35.08 10.57
N HIS A 324 24.65 34.81 11.41
CA HIS A 324 26.00 34.56 10.94
C HIS A 324 26.07 33.21 10.25
N SER A 325 26.99 33.10 9.28
CA SER A 325 27.40 31.86 8.64
C SER A 325 27.63 30.77 9.70
N ASP A 326 27.03 29.61 9.49
CA ASP A 326 26.97 28.54 10.48
C ASP A 326 27.75 27.29 10.08
N HIS A 327 28.38 27.31 8.90
CA HIS A 327 29.10 26.16 8.36
C HIS A 327 30.27 26.57 7.46
N GLU A 328 31.29 25.71 7.40
CA GLU A 328 32.47 25.85 6.53
C GLU A 328 32.79 24.55 5.79
N TRP A 329 33.17 24.66 4.52
CA TRP A 329 33.55 23.56 3.63
C TRP A 329 34.71 23.97 2.71
N ASN A 330 35.03 23.17 1.67
CA ASN A 330 36.14 23.46 0.77
C ASN A 330 35.75 23.52 -0.71
N ALA A 331 36.47 24.35 -1.46
CA ALA A 331 36.57 24.26 -2.91
C ALA A 331 38.00 23.88 -3.31
N VAL A 332 38.13 22.92 -4.22
CA VAL A 332 39.42 22.32 -4.63
C VAL A 332 39.58 22.34 -6.15
N PHE A 333 40.76 22.67 -6.64
CA PHE A 333 41.06 22.69 -8.07
C PHE A 333 41.58 21.33 -8.54
N VAL A 334 40.73 20.56 -9.23
CA VAL A 334 41.07 19.21 -9.70
C VAL A 334 40.50 18.97 -11.10
N GLY A 335 41.25 18.30 -11.97
CA GLY A 335 40.81 18.02 -13.34
C GLY A 335 40.63 19.29 -14.20
N GLY A 336 41.30 20.39 -13.84
CA GLY A 336 41.24 21.68 -14.53
C GLY A 336 40.04 22.55 -14.15
N GLN A 337 39.36 22.26 -13.04
CA GLN A 337 38.19 23.01 -12.58
C GLN A 337 38.08 23.03 -11.05
N TRP A 338 37.43 24.06 -10.51
CA TRP A 338 37.06 24.10 -9.10
C TRP A 338 35.88 23.15 -8.83
N CYS A 339 35.99 22.35 -7.78
CA CYS A 339 35.00 21.39 -7.33
C CYS A 339 34.70 21.61 -5.84
N LEU A 340 33.47 21.33 -5.40
CA LEU A 340 33.03 21.52 -4.02
C LEU A 340 33.09 20.19 -3.25
N LEU A 341 33.57 20.21 -2.01
CA LEU A 341 33.53 19.06 -1.12
C LEU A 341 33.30 19.47 0.34
N ASP A 342 32.76 18.56 1.13
CA ASP A 342 32.55 18.73 2.57
C ASP A 342 32.98 17.46 3.31
N ALA A 343 34.15 17.51 3.94
CA ALA A 343 34.67 16.38 4.73
C ALA A 343 33.94 16.20 6.07
N CYS A 344 33.38 17.29 6.63
CA CYS A 344 32.67 17.25 7.91
C CYS A 344 31.35 16.48 7.77
N TRP A 345 30.54 16.81 6.77
CA TRP A 345 29.28 16.09 6.50
C TRP A 345 29.53 14.74 5.81
N GLY A 346 30.67 14.59 5.13
CA GLY A 346 31.16 13.32 4.62
C GLY A 346 31.53 12.30 5.72
N ALA A 347 31.96 12.77 6.89
CA ALA A 347 32.39 11.92 8.01
C ALA A 347 31.21 11.26 8.76
N GLY A 348 30.08 11.95 8.86
CA GLY A 348 28.93 11.47 9.61
C GLY A 348 27.85 12.49 9.86
N THR A 349 26.95 12.15 10.78
CA THR A 349 25.82 13.00 11.18
C THR A 349 25.73 13.08 12.69
N VAL A 350 25.16 14.16 13.21
CA VAL A 350 24.86 14.30 14.64
C VAL A 350 23.43 13.91 14.91
N ASN A 351 23.21 13.13 15.97
CA ASN A 351 21.90 12.93 16.55
C ASN A 351 21.72 13.88 17.75
N MET A 352 20.92 14.92 17.54
CA MET A 352 20.68 15.94 18.57
C MET A 352 19.88 15.44 19.77
N LYS A 353 19.07 14.38 19.62
CA LYS A 353 18.32 13.79 20.73
C LYS A 353 19.26 13.07 21.71
N THR A 354 20.20 12.29 21.17
CA THR A 354 21.17 11.54 21.97
C THR A 354 22.44 12.34 22.25
N GLN A 355 22.60 13.51 21.63
CA GLN A 355 23.82 14.32 21.66
C GLN A 355 25.06 13.48 21.31
N THR A 356 24.97 12.70 20.24
CA THR A 356 26.08 11.85 19.77
C THR A 356 26.40 12.10 18.30
N PHE A 357 27.69 12.01 17.97
CA PHE A 357 28.15 11.92 16.59
C PHE A 357 28.08 10.47 16.12
N VAL A 358 27.42 10.24 14.98
CA VAL A 358 27.31 8.94 14.33
C VAL A 358 28.17 8.97 13.07
N LYS A 359 29.31 8.26 13.11
CA LYS A 359 30.14 8.05 11.92
C LYS A 359 29.30 7.40 10.84
N ARG A 360 29.19 8.07 9.70
CA ARG A 360 28.45 7.60 8.53
C ARG A 360 29.08 8.23 7.31
N TYR A 361 29.96 7.47 6.70
CA TYR A 361 30.63 7.90 5.49
C TYR A 361 29.64 8.16 4.35
N ASP A 362 29.70 9.35 3.76
CA ASP A 362 28.75 9.78 2.74
C ASP A 362 29.45 10.41 1.52
N ASP A 363 29.73 9.56 0.54
CA ASP A 363 30.36 9.89 -0.75
C ASP A 363 29.66 11.01 -1.54
N TYR A 364 28.41 11.34 -1.20
CA TYR A 364 27.70 12.47 -1.81
C TYR A 364 28.54 13.75 -1.70
N TYR A 365 29.17 13.99 -0.55
CA TYR A 365 29.93 15.20 -0.22
C TYR A 365 31.35 15.27 -0.81
N PHE A 366 31.76 14.28 -1.61
CA PHE A 366 33.03 14.32 -2.34
C PHE A 366 32.81 14.80 -3.78
N LEU A 367 33.28 16.02 -4.10
CA LEU A 367 33.18 16.61 -5.44
C LEU A 367 31.73 16.71 -5.94
N THR A 368 30.80 17.09 -5.06
CA THR A 368 29.37 17.23 -5.34
C THR A 368 29.11 18.23 -6.47
N GLU A 369 28.10 17.96 -7.29
CA GLU A 369 27.69 18.93 -8.32
C GLU A 369 27.13 20.20 -7.65
N PRO A 370 27.48 21.41 -8.12
CA PRO A 370 27.03 22.65 -7.46
C PRO A 370 25.52 22.79 -7.48
N SER A 371 24.86 22.33 -8.55
CA SER A 371 23.39 22.32 -8.66
C SER A 371 22.71 21.44 -7.61
N GLU A 372 23.43 20.47 -7.04
CA GLU A 372 22.97 19.63 -5.93
C GLU A 372 23.41 20.23 -4.59
N PHE A 373 24.69 20.62 -4.48
CA PHE A 373 25.32 21.16 -3.26
C PHE A 373 24.64 22.44 -2.75
N ILE A 374 24.24 23.35 -3.67
CA ILE A 374 23.54 24.60 -3.33
C ILE A 374 22.20 24.38 -2.60
N ASN A 375 21.61 23.18 -2.63
CA ASN A 375 20.35 22.91 -1.93
C ASN A 375 20.55 22.76 -0.41
N SER A 376 21.79 22.60 0.04
CA SER A 376 22.14 22.52 1.46
C SER A 376 23.22 23.49 1.91
N HIS A 377 24.04 24.03 1.00
CA HIS A 377 25.18 24.89 1.30
C HIS A 377 25.12 26.19 0.48
N PHE A 378 24.90 27.32 1.14
CA PHE A 378 24.85 28.64 0.51
C PHE A 378 26.07 29.47 0.94
N PRO A 379 27.03 29.79 0.05
CA PRO A 379 28.26 30.49 0.41
C PRO A 379 28.04 31.98 0.66
N ASP A 380 28.88 32.56 1.53
CA ASP A 380 28.93 34.01 1.77
C ASP A 380 29.36 34.78 0.50
N ASP A 381 30.38 34.27 -0.18
CA ASP A 381 30.78 34.74 -1.50
C ASP A 381 30.05 33.93 -2.58
N GLN A 382 29.15 34.62 -3.29
CA GLN A 382 28.31 34.02 -4.32
C GLN A 382 29.10 33.39 -5.49
N THR A 383 30.36 33.76 -5.70
CA THR A 383 31.21 33.11 -6.72
C THR A 383 31.42 31.62 -6.45
N TRP A 384 31.37 31.21 -5.18
CA TRP A 384 31.50 29.81 -4.76
C TRP A 384 30.21 28.99 -4.94
N GLN A 385 29.09 29.60 -5.34
CA GLN A 385 27.93 28.82 -5.76
C GLN A 385 28.26 27.98 -7.00
N GLN A 386 29.16 28.47 -7.85
CA GLN A 386 29.59 27.80 -9.09
C GLN A 386 28.41 27.37 -9.99
N LEU A 387 27.31 28.13 -9.95
CA LEU A 387 26.13 27.96 -10.80
C LEU A 387 26.20 28.91 -11.99
N ASN A 388 25.70 28.46 -13.15
CA ASN A 388 25.56 29.32 -14.32
C ASN A 388 24.62 30.50 -14.04
N MET A 389 23.60 30.26 -13.22
CA MET A 389 22.67 31.25 -12.70
C MET A 389 22.70 31.14 -11.17
N PRO A 390 23.47 32.01 -10.49
CA PRO A 390 23.47 32.07 -9.03
C PRO A 390 22.06 32.37 -8.49
N ILE A 391 21.75 31.81 -7.33
CA ILE A 391 20.46 31.98 -6.66
C ILE A 391 20.60 32.97 -5.50
N SER A 392 19.49 33.62 -5.14
CA SER A 392 19.43 34.49 -3.97
C SER A 392 19.30 33.67 -2.67
N MET A 393 19.55 34.33 -1.54
CA MET A 393 19.32 33.74 -0.22
C MET A 393 17.83 33.37 -0.01
N GLU A 394 16.92 34.21 -0.49
CA GLU A 394 15.48 33.96 -0.45
C GLU A 394 15.11 32.70 -1.25
N GLU A 395 15.62 32.56 -2.48
CA GLU A 395 15.38 31.36 -3.29
C GLU A 395 16.01 30.12 -2.63
N PHE A 396 17.18 30.26 -2.01
CA PHE A 396 17.78 29.18 -1.22
C PHE A 396 16.86 28.76 -0.08
N GLU A 397 16.35 29.69 0.73
CA GLU A 397 15.42 29.43 1.83
C GLU A 397 14.11 28.80 1.35
N GLU A 398 13.57 29.25 0.22
CA GLU A 398 12.33 28.74 -0.38
C GLU A 398 12.43 27.29 -0.90
N ARG A 399 13.63 26.77 -1.17
CA ARG A 399 13.80 25.41 -1.70
C ARG A 399 13.57 24.33 -0.64
N PRO A 400 12.91 23.21 -0.98
CA PRO A 400 12.77 22.05 -0.10
C PRO A 400 14.10 21.51 0.43
N LEU A 401 14.12 21.08 1.69
CA LEU A 401 15.26 20.37 2.25
C LEU A 401 15.37 18.98 1.62
N LYS A 402 16.46 18.75 0.87
CA LYS A 402 16.80 17.46 0.25
C LYS A 402 18.10 16.95 0.87
N THR A 403 18.08 15.74 1.42
CA THR A 403 19.28 15.14 2.03
C THR A 403 20.19 14.53 0.97
N SER A 404 21.40 14.12 1.34
CA SER A 404 22.30 13.34 0.47
C SER A 404 21.63 12.08 -0.11
N ALA A 405 20.77 11.42 0.68
CA ALA A 405 20.05 10.23 0.24
C ALA A 405 19.10 10.50 -0.93
N PHE A 406 18.54 11.72 -1.03
CA PHE A 406 17.71 12.14 -2.16
C PHE A 406 18.43 11.98 -3.49
N TYR A 407 19.64 12.52 -3.57
CA TYR A 407 20.47 12.50 -4.77
C TYR A 407 21.06 11.11 -5.03
N GLN A 408 21.51 10.40 -3.99
CA GLN A 408 22.03 9.03 -4.11
C GLN A 408 21.00 8.02 -4.61
N PHE A 409 19.71 8.28 -4.35
CA PHE A 409 18.61 7.50 -4.88
C PHE A 409 18.10 8.01 -6.24
N GLY A 410 18.69 9.08 -6.77
CA GLY A 410 18.32 9.66 -8.06
C GLY A 410 16.88 10.17 -8.07
N LEU A 411 16.43 10.76 -6.96
CA LEU A 411 15.10 11.35 -6.85
C LEU A 411 15.04 12.70 -7.55
N THR A 412 13.86 13.05 -8.06
CA THR A 412 13.56 14.39 -8.58
C THR A 412 12.17 14.80 -8.11
N LEU A 413 12.11 15.86 -7.31
CA LEU A 413 10.87 16.39 -6.73
C LEU A 413 10.16 17.21 -7.81
N SER A 414 8.97 16.76 -8.20
CA SER A 414 8.16 17.42 -9.22
C SER A 414 7.20 18.43 -8.60
N GLN A 415 6.58 18.07 -7.48
CA GLN A 415 5.71 18.96 -6.69
C GLN A 415 5.78 18.59 -5.20
N PRO A 416 5.76 19.57 -4.27
CA PRO A 416 5.87 21.01 -4.52
C PRO A 416 7.29 21.43 -4.96
N THR A 417 7.42 22.59 -5.59
CA THR A 417 8.73 23.16 -5.98
C THR A 417 9.37 23.96 -4.85
N GLN A 418 8.56 24.49 -3.93
CA GLN A 418 8.97 25.20 -2.72
C GLN A 418 8.82 24.32 -1.48
N TYR A 419 9.50 24.70 -0.39
CA TYR A 419 9.44 23.96 0.89
C TYR A 419 8.04 23.96 1.48
N LYS A 420 7.31 25.07 1.33
CA LYS A 420 5.97 25.26 1.85
C LYS A 420 4.95 24.99 0.75
N THR A 421 3.93 24.22 1.09
CA THR A 421 2.76 24.05 0.26
C THR A 421 1.52 24.29 1.10
N THR A 422 0.56 25.03 0.57
CA THR A 422 -0.75 25.19 1.20
C THR A 422 -1.70 24.15 0.61
N THR A 423 -2.54 23.56 1.44
CA THR A 423 -3.55 22.62 0.97
C THR A 423 -4.63 23.32 0.14
N ASP A 424 -5.12 22.66 -0.91
CA ASP A 424 -6.33 23.03 -1.63
C ASP A 424 -7.50 22.21 -1.05
N ASP A 425 -8.49 22.87 -0.44
CA ASP A 425 -9.59 22.24 0.30
C ASP A 425 -9.15 21.21 1.38
N GLY A 426 -7.97 21.46 1.95
CA GLY A 426 -7.32 20.62 2.94
C GLY A 426 -6.67 19.35 2.36
N GLU A 427 -6.42 19.30 1.05
CA GLU A 427 -5.61 18.26 0.41
C GLU A 427 -4.31 18.84 -0.15
N ALA A 428 -3.23 18.05 -0.11
CA ALA A 428 -1.99 18.41 -0.79
C ALA A 428 -1.37 17.19 -1.48
N ILE A 429 -0.57 17.44 -2.52
CA ILE A 429 0.06 16.37 -3.30
C ILE A 429 1.57 16.60 -3.33
N VAL A 430 2.31 15.56 -2.98
CA VAL A 430 3.76 15.48 -3.16
C VAL A 430 4.05 14.43 -4.22
N SER A 431 4.77 14.79 -5.27
CA SER A 431 5.12 13.91 -6.38
C SER A 431 6.61 13.97 -6.67
N MET A 432 7.26 12.80 -6.77
CA MET A 432 8.65 12.70 -7.21
C MET A 432 8.82 11.58 -8.23
N SER A 433 9.82 11.72 -9.08
CA SER A 433 10.30 10.68 -9.99
C SER A 433 11.62 10.10 -9.51
N PHE A 434 11.94 8.91 -9.99
CA PHE A 434 13.19 8.22 -9.67
C PHE A 434 13.63 7.30 -10.81
N SER A 435 14.93 7.03 -10.86
CA SER A 435 15.55 6.22 -11.92
C SER A 435 15.56 4.71 -11.62
N ASN A 436 15.56 4.33 -10.34
CA ASN A 436 15.59 2.94 -9.90
C ASN A 436 14.43 2.67 -8.94
N PRO A 437 13.88 1.44 -8.88
CA PRO A 437 12.79 1.11 -7.97
C PRO A 437 13.15 1.35 -6.50
N LEU A 438 12.28 2.08 -5.80
CA LEU A 438 12.44 2.44 -4.39
C LEU A 438 11.16 2.14 -3.62
N THR A 439 11.33 1.78 -2.35
CA THR A 439 10.26 1.73 -1.35
C THR A 439 10.20 3.06 -0.62
N PHE A 440 8.99 3.57 -0.38
CA PHE A 440 8.78 4.85 0.31
C PHE A 440 7.93 4.69 1.57
N THR A 441 8.13 5.62 2.50
CA THR A 441 7.18 5.91 3.58
C THR A 441 7.25 7.40 3.93
N TYR A 442 6.31 7.87 4.74
CA TYR A 442 6.28 9.24 5.21
C TYR A 442 5.92 9.31 6.69
N ALA A 443 6.39 10.36 7.35
CA ALA A 443 5.96 10.78 8.68
C ALA A 443 5.41 12.20 8.60
N MET A 444 4.31 12.45 9.30
CA MET A 444 3.68 13.77 9.36
C MET A 444 3.51 14.17 10.83
N ARG A 445 3.97 15.36 11.19
CA ARG A 445 3.86 15.90 12.56
C ARG A 445 3.29 17.31 12.50
N GLN A 446 2.32 17.61 13.35
CA GLN A 446 1.76 18.97 13.45
C GLN A 446 2.72 19.84 14.26
N HIS A 447 2.90 21.11 13.88
CA HIS A 447 3.52 22.09 14.75
C HIS A 447 2.63 22.37 15.96
N ASP A 448 3.25 22.54 17.11
CA ASP A 448 2.60 23.07 18.30
C ASP A 448 2.30 24.56 18.07
N PRO A 449 1.03 25.00 18.15
CA PRO A 449 0.65 26.40 17.95
C PRO A 449 1.32 27.36 18.93
N LEU A 450 1.74 26.90 20.11
CA LEU A 450 2.32 27.73 21.16
C LEU A 450 3.84 27.87 21.02
N THR A 451 4.53 26.80 20.65
CA THR A 451 5.99 26.78 20.60
C THR A 451 6.56 26.87 19.17
N GLY A 452 5.72 26.64 18.15
CA GLY A 452 6.16 26.55 16.76
C GLY A 452 7.04 25.34 16.48
N ALA A 453 7.26 24.44 17.46
CA ALA A 453 8.04 23.22 17.27
C ALA A 453 7.13 22.06 16.82
N PRO A 454 7.61 21.10 16.02
CA PRO A 454 6.82 19.91 15.69
C PRO A 454 6.50 19.11 16.96
N LYS A 455 5.23 18.76 17.15
CA LYS A 455 4.77 17.89 18.23
C LYS A 455 5.51 16.55 18.18
N HIS A 456 5.71 15.94 19.35
CA HIS A 456 6.36 14.64 19.46
C HIS A 456 5.52 13.50 18.87
N GLU A 457 4.19 13.64 18.89
CA GLU A 457 3.26 12.64 18.36
C GLU A 457 3.13 12.76 16.84
N GLU A 458 3.28 11.62 16.16
CA GLU A 458 2.99 11.51 14.73
C GLU A 458 1.48 11.49 14.51
N VAL A 459 1.05 12.16 13.45
CA VAL A 459 -0.34 12.13 12.99
C VAL A 459 -0.65 10.71 12.49
N GLU A 460 -1.88 10.25 12.71
CA GLU A 460 -2.34 8.91 12.33
C GLU A 460 -2.03 8.56 10.86
N SER A 461 -1.73 7.29 10.60
CA SER A 461 -1.35 6.79 9.27
C SER A 461 -2.42 6.96 8.18
N SER A 462 -3.68 7.15 8.58
CA SER A 462 -4.84 7.41 7.73
C SER A 462 -4.79 8.77 7.01
N CYS A 463 -3.89 9.68 7.42
CA CYS A 463 -3.77 11.03 6.88
C CYS A 463 -3.08 11.14 5.50
N GLY A 464 -2.71 10.01 4.88
CA GLY A 464 -2.01 10.08 3.59
C GLY A 464 -2.12 8.81 2.75
N LEU A 465 -2.25 9.04 1.45
CA LEU A 465 -2.35 8.04 0.41
C LEU A 465 -1.04 8.02 -0.40
N LEU A 466 -0.09 7.21 0.06
CA LEU A 466 1.16 6.98 -0.66
C LEU A 466 0.98 5.93 -1.75
N SER A 467 1.25 6.28 -2.99
CA SER A 467 1.22 5.37 -4.13
C SER A 467 2.53 5.42 -4.88
N VAL A 468 3.06 4.26 -5.22
CA VAL A 468 4.37 4.10 -5.88
C VAL A 468 4.17 3.38 -7.20
N THR A 469 4.73 3.95 -8.27
CA THR A 469 4.78 3.36 -9.61
C THR A 469 6.24 3.00 -9.95
N ARG A 470 6.50 2.41 -11.11
CA ARG A 470 7.89 2.09 -11.52
C ARG A 470 8.77 3.32 -11.76
N GLN A 471 8.19 4.50 -11.98
CA GLN A 471 8.93 5.70 -12.41
C GLN A 471 8.76 6.89 -11.45
N GLY A 472 7.92 6.75 -10.42
CA GLY A 472 7.68 7.83 -9.48
C GLY A 472 6.71 7.46 -8.37
N MET A 473 6.66 8.31 -7.34
CA MET A 473 5.68 8.23 -6.26
C MET A 473 4.78 9.46 -6.25
N LYS A 474 3.55 9.24 -5.77
CA LYS A 474 2.56 10.28 -5.48
C LYS A 474 2.06 10.06 -4.05
N LEU A 475 2.21 11.05 -3.20
CA LEU A 475 1.69 11.09 -1.85
C LEU A 475 0.62 12.17 -1.78
N ARG A 476 -0.63 11.75 -1.59
CA ARG A 476 -1.74 12.68 -1.30
C ARG A 476 -1.92 12.78 0.20
N LEU A 477 -1.72 13.97 0.75
CA LEU A 477 -1.80 14.28 2.17
C LEU A 477 -3.16 14.89 2.50
N LEU A 478 -3.71 14.46 3.61
CA LEU A 478 -5.04 14.80 4.11
C LEU A 478 -4.90 15.07 5.62
N PRO A 479 -4.47 16.29 6.00
CA PRO A 479 -4.38 16.67 7.40
C PRO A 479 -5.72 16.47 8.11
N PRO A 480 -5.74 16.02 9.39
CA PRO A 480 -6.97 15.77 10.13
C PRO A 480 -7.59 17.06 10.69
N GLU A 481 -6.77 18.07 10.98
CA GLU A 481 -7.17 19.36 11.55
C GLU A 481 -6.48 20.51 10.81
N PRO A 482 -7.02 21.74 10.84
CA PRO A 482 -6.30 22.91 10.38
C PRO A 482 -5.00 23.11 11.18
N GLY A 483 -3.93 23.55 10.51
CA GLY A 483 -2.64 23.79 11.14
C GLY A 483 -1.46 23.63 10.18
N VAL A 484 -0.26 23.79 10.72
CA VAL A 484 1.00 23.62 9.98
C VAL A 484 1.61 22.27 10.33
N TYR A 485 2.08 21.53 9.33
CA TYR A 485 2.61 20.19 9.46
C TYR A 485 3.98 20.07 8.81
N VAL A 486 4.89 19.35 9.46
CA VAL A 486 6.14 18.89 8.83
C VAL A 486 5.90 17.50 8.25
N VAL A 487 6.21 17.36 6.96
CA VAL A 487 6.15 16.08 6.25
C VAL A 487 7.58 15.64 5.95
N GLN A 488 7.98 14.50 6.51
CA GLN A 488 9.27 13.88 6.24
C GLN A 488 9.08 12.65 5.37
N LEU A 489 9.85 12.56 4.29
CA LEU A 489 9.83 11.45 3.35
C LEU A 489 11.05 10.57 3.54
N PHE A 490 10.84 9.26 3.48
CA PHE A 490 11.88 8.26 3.63
C PHE A 490 11.84 7.29 2.45
N ALA A 491 13.01 6.84 2.02
CA ALA A 491 13.14 5.90 0.92
C ALA A 491 14.23 4.85 1.18
N ARG A 492 14.11 3.70 0.50
CA ARG A 492 15.11 2.64 0.45
C ARG A 492 15.09 2.01 -0.92
N ARG A 493 16.22 1.48 -1.41
CA ARG A 493 16.19 0.68 -2.63
C ARG A 493 15.37 -0.57 -2.42
N GLU A 494 14.62 -0.94 -3.44
CA GLU A 494 13.82 -2.15 -3.40
C GLU A 494 14.73 -3.38 -3.34
N GLY A 495 14.43 -4.33 -2.45
CA GLY A 495 15.22 -5.55 -2.22
C GLY A 495 16.43 -5.38 -1.29
N GLU A 496 16.85 -4.17 -0.95
CA GLU A 496 17.91 -3.96 0.04
C GLU A 496 17.36 -4.15 1.48
N PRO A 497 18.00 -4.99 2.32
CA PRO A 497 17.69 -5.04 3.74
C PRO A 497 18.15 -3.74 4.43
N GLY A 498 17.51 -3.38 5.54
CA GLY A 498 17.89 -2.22 6.35
C GLY A 498 16.81 -1.16 6.48
N THR A 499 17.16 -0.05 7.12
CA THR A 499 16.25 1.06 7.44
C THR A 499 16.04 1.98 6.25
N LEU A 500 14.87 2.63 6.17
CA LEU A 500 14.66 3.68 5.19
C LEU A 500 15.53 4.90 5.54
N ARG A 501 16.05 5.61 4.55
CA ARG A 501 16.82 6.84 4.75
C ARG A 501 15.91 8.04 4.54
N TRP A 502 16.05 9.05 5.39
CA TRP A 502 15.35 10.33 5.22
C TRP A 502 15.85 11.00 3.94
N VAL A 503 14.94 11.35 3.02
CA VAL A 503 15.27 11.92 1.70
C VAL A 503 14.87 13.38 1.57
N CYS A 504 13.72 13.78 2.11
CA CYS A 504 13.17 15.12 1.88
C CYS A 504 12.30 15.55 3.06
N SER A 505 12.24 16.86 3.31
CA SER A 505 11.26 17.47 4.23
C SER A 505 10.53 18.63 3.56
N LEU A 506 9.25 18.74 3.88
CA LEU A 506 8.34 19.77 3.39
C LEU A 506 7.48 20.30 4.55
N GLU A 507 7.02 21.54 4.42
CA GLU A 507 6.03 22.13 5.31
C GLU A 507 4.68 22.20 4.58
N LEU A 508 3.63 21.78 5.27
CA LEU A 508 2.27 21.75 4.78
C LEU A 508 1.40 22.66 5.65
N GLU A 509 0.84 23.71 5.07
CA GLU A 509 -0.13 24.57 5.73
C GLU A 509 -1.55 24.18 5.33
N CYS A 510 -2.38 23.88 6.33
CA CYS A 510 -3.78 23.51 6.17
C CYS A 510 -4.67 24.60 6.81
N PRO A 511 -5.17 25.59 6.05
CA PRO A 511 -5.98 26.67 6.62
C PRO A 511 -7.39 26.22 7.00
N SER A 512 -7.96 25.25 6.28
CA SER A 512 -9.31 24.73 6.55
C SER A 512 -9.47 23.31 6.06
N ILE A 513 -10.43 22.59 6.64
CA ILE A 513 -10.79 21.23 6.27
C ILE A 513 -12.29 21.17 6.05
N HIS A 514 -12.70 20.71 4.87
CA HIS A 514 -14.08 20.32 4.61
C HIS A 514 -14.38 18.96 5.24
N GLN A 515 -15.61 18.80 5.76
CA GLN A 515 -16.08 17.58 6.41
C GLN A 515 -15.80 16.35 5.53
N ARG A 516 -14.79 15.57 5.92
CA ARG A 516 -14.31 14.42 5.15
C ARG A 516 -14.77 13.12 5.80
N GLN A 517 -15.07 12.14 4.95
CA GLN A 517 -15.24 10.78 5.40
C GLN A 517 -13.89 10.23 5.85
N THR A 518 -13.88 9.47 6.94
CA THR A 518 -12.68 8.86 7.49
C THR A 518 -12.11 7.84 6.50
N LEU A 519 -10.80 7.89 6.29
CA LEU A 519 -10.09 6.89 5.51
C LEU A 519 -9.79 5.66 6.37
N PRO A 520 -9.91 4.45 5.82
CA PRO A 520 -9.51 3.24 6.53
C PRO A 520 -7.98 3.22 6.70
N ASP A 521 -7.53 2.71 7.85
CA ASP A 521 -6.11 2.51 8.11
C ASP A 521 -5.50 1.54 7.11
N ASN A 522 -4.29 1.87 6.65
CA ASN A 522 -3.45 0.99 5.85
C ASN A 522 -2.20 0.63 6.66
N PRO A 523 -2.10 -0.60 7.19
CA PRO A 523 -0.93 -1.03 7.95
C PRO A 523 0.30 -1.25 7.05
N TYR A 524 0.12 -1.26 5.73
CA TYR A 524 1.17 -1.48 4.73
C TYR A 524 1.77 -0.16 4.24
N LEU A 525 2.92 -0.26 3.56
CA LEU A 525 3.72 0.90 3.15
C LEU A 525 3.04 1.78 2.10
N ASN A 526 2.29 1.18 1.17
CA ASN A 526 1.69 1.90 0.06
C ASN A 526 0.31 1.37 -0.32
N TRP A 527 -0.42 2.25 -1.01
CA TRP A 527 -1.62 1.95 -1.77
C TRP A 527 -1.27 1.55 -3.21
N GLY A 528 -2.14 0.77 -3.82
CA GLY A 528 -1.92 0.11 -5.11
C GLY A 528 -1.15 -1.21 -4.97
N LEU A 529 -0.50 -1.60 -6.06
CA LEU A 529 0.31 -2.81 -6.12
C LEU A 529 1.57 -2.63 -5.24
N ALA A 530 1.91 -3.65 -4.44
CA ALA A 530 3.12 -3.64 -3.65
C ALA A 530 4.36 -3.77 -4.56
N ALA A 531 5.48 -3.18 -4.16
CA ALA A 531 6.70 -3.16 -4.97
C ALA A 531 7.16 -4.59 -5.37
N GLY A 532 7.18 -5.51 -4.39
CA GLY A 532 7.57 -6.92 -4.59
C GLY A 532 6.53 -7.81 -5.29
N ALA A 533 5.37 -7.29 -5.69
CA ALA A 533 4.29 -8.10 -6.27
C ALA A 533 4.71 -8.84 -7.56
N LEU A 534 5.62 -8.25 -8.35
CA LEU A 534 6.15 -8.90 -9.55
C LEU A 534 6.93 -10.18 -9.23
N GLY A 535 7.74 -10.17 -8.17
CA GLY A 535 8.48 -11.34 -7.70
C GLY A 535 7.57 -12.45 -7.17
N LEU A 536 6.41 -12.06 -6.61
CA LEU A 536 5.34 -12.96 -6.17
C LEU A 536 4.43 -13.43 -7.32
N GLY A 537 4.73 -13.02 -8.54
CA GLY A 537 4.06 -13.49 -9.75
C GLY A 537 2.88 -12.65 -10.22
N VAL A 538 2.60 -11.48 -9.62
CA VAL A 538 1.56 -10.54 -10.06
C VAL A 538 2.17 -9.47 -10.97
N LYS A 539 1.82 -9.48 -12.25
CA LYS A 539 2.37 -8.58 -13.29
C LYS A 539 1.72 -7.20 -13.30
N GLY A 540 0.48 -7.08 -12.85
CA GLY A 540 -0.26 -5.83 -12.87
C GLY A 540 -1.64 -5.94 -12.23
N CYS A 541 -2.33 -4.81 -12.13
CA CYS A 541 -3.68 -4.69 -11.56
C CYS A 541 -4.56 -3.81 -12.46
N SER A 542 -5.85 -4.08 -12.52
CA SER A 542 -6.84 -3.23 -13.21
C SER A 542 -7.02 -1.86 -12.55
N VAL A 543 -6.72 -1.74 -11.25
CA VAL A 543 -6.79 -0.49 -10.50
C VAL A 543 -5.48 0.26 -10.64
N LYS A 544 -5.56 1.51 -11.08
CA LYS A 544 -4.39 2.41 -11.11
C LYS A 544 -4.02 2.77 -9.68
N GLY A 545 -2.75 2.61 -9.30
CA GLY A 545 -2.27 3.10 -8.01
C GLY A 545 -2.33 4.64 -7.95
N GLY A 546 -2.72 5.22 -6.82
CA GLY A 546 -2.78 6.67 -6.64
C GLY A 546 -4.15 7.25 -6.34
N GLU A 547 -5.22 6.55 -6.75
CA GLU A 547 -6.60 7.05 -6.67
C GLU A 547 -7.52 5.98 -6.09
N ALA A 548 -8.60 6.43 -5.45
CA ALA A 548 -9.63 5.53 -4.99
C ALA A 548 -10.36 4.96 -6.21
N LEU A 549 -10.59 3.64 -6.21
CA LEU A 549 -11.49 3.03 -7.18
C LEU A 549 -12.92 3.45 -6.83
N GLU A 550 -13.53 4.27 -7.68
CA GLU A 550 -14.94 4.64 -7.54
C GLU A 550 -15.81 3.40 -7.78
N VAL A 551 -16.60 3.05 -6.77
CA VAL A 551 -17.54 1.94 -6.80
C VAL A 551 -18.80 2.41 -7.52
N GLY A 552 -19.36 1.57 -8.40
CA GLY A 552 -20.57 1.90 -9.15
C GLY A 552 -21.77 2.16 -8.23
N GLU A 553 -22.82 2.81 -8.75
CA GLU A 553 -24.03 3.16 -7.97
C GLU A 553 -24.67 1.96 -7.27
N GLY A 554 -24.53 0.76 -7.86
CA GLY A 554 -25.00 -0.49 -7.28
C GLY A 554 -24.09 -1.09 -6.21
N GLY A 555 -23.10 -0.37 -5.67
CA GLY A 555 -22.25 -0.84 -4.58
C GLY A 555 -21.30 -2.00 -4.93
N GLU A 556 -21.14 -2.34 -6.22
CA GLU A 556 -20.32 -3.45 -6.68
C GLU A 556 -19.11 -2.95 -7.47
N CYS A 557 -17.95 -3.57 -7.24
CA CYS A 557 -16.75 -3.33 -8.04
C CYS A 557 -15.93 -4.61 -8.23
N LYS A 558 -14.98 -4.56 -9.16
CA LYS A 558 -14.11 -5.68 -9.50
C LYS A 558 -12.66 -5.23 -9.59
N VAL A 559 -11.79 -5.95 -8.90
CA VAL A 559 -10.32 -5.78 -8.96
C VAL A 559 -9.72 -7.01 -9.64
N ILE A 560 -8.92 -6.81 -10.68
CA ILE A 560 -8.30 -7.88 -11.46
C ILE A 560 -6.79 -7.80 -11.31
N LEU A 561 -6.16 -8.87 -10.85
CA LEU A 561 -4.70 -9.00 -10.79
C LEU A 561 -4.25 -9.91 -11.95
N ALA A 562 -3.39 -9.41 -12.83
CA ALA A 562 -2.79 -10.22 -13.89
C ALA A 562 -1.62 -11.03 -13.32
N THR A 563 -1.59 -12.33 -13.58
CA THR A 563 -0.58 -13.23 -13.02
C THR A 563 0.40 -13.75 -14.09
N SER A 564 1.58 -14.13 -13.65
CA SER A 564 2.65 -14.73 -14.46
C SER A 564 2.62 -16.26 -14.45
N ARG A 565 1.97 -16.82 -13.43
CA ARG A 565 1.85 -18.24 -13.12
C ARG A 565 0.57 -18.45 -12.30
N PRO A 566 0.08 -19.71 -12.14
CA PRO A 566 -1.05 -20.00 -11.28
C PRO A 566 -0.75 -19.63 -9.82
N LEU A 567 -1.65 -18.84 -9.21
CA LEU A 567 -1.55 -18.39 -7.82
C LEU A 567 -2.86 -18.64 -7.09
N MET A 568 -2.78 -18.79 -5.77
CA MET A 568 -3.91 -18.62 -4.85
C MET A 568 -4.04 -17.15 -4.46
N VAL A 569 -5.27 -16.70 -4.18
CA VAL A 569 -5.52 -15.38 -3.62
C VAL A 569 -6.47 -15.45 -2.44
N VAL A 570 -6.20 -14.64 -1.43
CA VAL A 570 -7.12 -14.31 -0.34
C VAL A 570 -7.19 -12.79 -0.26
N CYS A 571 -8.38 -12.27 0.03
CA CYS A 571 -8.59 -10.84 0.21
C CYS A 571 -9.15 -10.52 1.59
N GLU A 572 -8.77 -9.36 2.09
CA GLU A 572 -9.30 -8.75 3.30
C GLU A 572 -9.97 -7.44 2.93
N LEU A 573 -11.22 -7.24 3.34
CA LEU A 573 -11.96 -6.00 3.15
C LEU A 573 -12.22 -5.37 4.52
N THR A 574 -11.91 -4.08 4.68
CA THR A 574 -12.16 -3.36 5.93
C THR A 574 -12.89 -2.04 5.71
N HIS A 575 -13.87 -1.80 6.57
CA HIS A 575 -14.66 -0.57 6.69
C HIS A 575 -15.11 -0.43 8.15
N HIS A 576 -15.26 0.79 8.65
CA HIS A 576 -15.54 1.06 10.06
C HIS A 576 -16.91 0.50 10.55
N GLU A 577 -17.90 0.43 9.66
CA GLU A 577 -19.22 -0.17 9.94
C GLU A 577 -19.32 -1.67 9.58
N LEU A 578 -18.25 -2.28 9.07
CA LEU A 578 -18.27 -3.65 8.56
C LEU A 578 -17.55 -4.61 9.51
N ASP A 579 -18.27 -5.58 10.06
CA ASP A 579 -17.67 -6.64 10.86
C ASP A 579 -16.93 -7.69 9.99
N GLY A 580 -16.12 -8.53 10.63
CA GLY A 580 -15.30 -9.52 9.94
C GLY A 580 -16.07 -10.65 9.25
N ALA A 581 -17.29 -10.96 9.67
CA ALA A 581 -18.11 -12.01 9.05
C ALA A 581 -18.79 -11.47 7.79
N ALA A 582 -19.42 -10.30 7.88
CA ALA A 582 -20.01 -9.57 6.76
C ALA A 582 -18.95 -9.21 5.71
N ALA A 583 -17.73 -8.85 6.12
CA ALA A 583 -16.62 -8.56 5.20
C ALA A 583 -16.27 -9.75 4.30
N LYS A 584 -16.27 -10.98 4.83
CA LYS A 584 -16.03 -12.20 4.02
C LYS A 584 -17.13 -12.40 2.99
N ARG A 585 -18.38 -12.14 3.36
CA ARG A 585 -19.55 -12.21 2.47
C ARG A 585 -19.59 -11.07 1.43
N CYS A 586 -18.72 -10.08 1.54
CA CYS A 586 -18.59 -9.03 0.53
C CYS A 586 -17.62 -9.43 -0.61
N LEU A 587 -16.95 -10.58 -0.51
CA LEU A 587 -15.89 -10.99 -1.43
C LEU A 587 -16.26 -12.26 -2.19
N ALA A 588 -16.09 -12.24 -3.51
CA ALA A 588 -16.17 -13.43 -4.35
C ALA A 588 -14.93 -13.51 -5.26
N LEU A 589 -14.10 -14.53 -5.02
CA LEU A 589 -12.77 -14.68 -5.62
C LEU A 589 -12.80 -15.72 -6.74
N GLN A 590 -12.33 -15.34 -7.92
CA GLN A 590 -12.17 -16.22 -9.07
C GLN A 590 -10.70 -16.37 -9.42
N ILE A 591 -10.22 -17.62 -9.45
CA ILE A 591 -8.81 -17.97 -9.62
C ILE A 591 -8.62 -18.65 -10.97
N ALA A 592 -7.99 -17.93 -11.91
CA ALA A 592 -7.52 -18.47 -13.18
C ALA A 592 -5.98 -18.47 -13.22
N SER A 593 -5.40 -19.15 -14.21
CA SER A 593 -3.95 -19.32 -14.32
C SER A 593 -3.21 -18.04 -14.71
N ASP A 594 -3.89 -17.13 -15.41
CA ASP A 594 -3.37 -15.87 -15.94
C ASP A 594 -3.94 -14.62 -15.25
N GLN A 595 -4.98 -14.77 -14.44
CA GLN A 595 -5.59 -13.68 -13.69
C GLN A 595 -6.32 -14.13 -12.42
N LEU A 596 -6.37 -13.22 -11.44
CA LEU A 596 -7.15 -13.34 -10.22
C LEU A 596 -8.20 -12.23 -10.24
N VAL A 597 -9.46 -12.59 -10.03
CA VAL A 597 -10.59 -11.66 -10.07
C VAL A 597 -11.23 -11.59 -8.68
N CYS A 598 -11.23 -10.41 -8.09
CA CYS A 598 -11.85 -10.13 -6.81
C CYS A 598 -13.10 -9.28 -7.04
N ASN A 599 -14.28 -9.88 -6.89
CA ASN A 599 -15.55 -9.15 -6.91
C ASN A 599 -15.87 -8.69 -5.49
N VAL A 600 -16.17 -7.40 -5.33
CA VAL A 600 -16.34 -6.76 -4.02
C VAL A 600 -17.69 -6.06 -3.95
N ILE A 601 -18.42 -6.28 -2.85
CA ILE A 601 -19.63 -5.54 -2.47
C ILE A 601 -19.26 -4.52 -1.39
N CYS A 602 -19.71 -3.28 -1.56
CA CYS A 602 -19.57 -2.18 -0.61
C CYS A 602 -20.97 -1.78 -0.10
N PRO A 603 -21.44 -2.36 1.03
CA PRO A 603 -22.81 -2.18 1.50
C PRO A 603 -23.06 -0.79 2.12
N TYR A 604 -22.05 -0.18 2.69
CA TYR A 604 -22.13 1.15 3.31
C TYR A 604 -21.45 2.21 2.43
N LYS A 605 -21.91 3.46 2.56
CA LYS A 605 -21.26 4.63 1.97
C LYS A 605 -19.94 4.88 2.70
N GLY A 606 -18.86 5.13 1.95
CA GLY A 606 -17.56 5.38 2.59
C GLY A 606 -16.37 4.85 1.82
N PHE A 607 -15.22 4.91 2.48
CA PHE A 607 -13.96 4.38 1.99
C PHE A 607 -13.67 2.99 2.56
N TYR A 608 -13.30 2.06 1.68
CA TYR A 608 -12.91 0.70 2.04
C TYR A 608 -11.45 0.46 1.69
N ARG A 609 -10.78 -0.37 2.48
CA ARG A 609 -9.48 -0.94 2.11
C ARG A 609 -9.70 -2.39 1.69
N LEU A 610 -9.30 -2.73 0.47
CA LEU A 610 -9.17 -4.10 -0.01
C LEU A 610 -7.70 -4.48 -0.05
N SER A 611 -7.29 -5.49 0.71
CA SER A 611 -5.92 -6.01 0.67
C SER A 611 -5.89 -7.40 0.07
N ALA A 612 -5.00 -7.61 -0.90
CA ALA A 612 -4.86 -8.87 -1.61
C ALA A 612 -3.56 -9.56 -1.20
N PHE A 613 -3.66 -10.85 -0.92
CA PHE A 613 -2.54 -11.70 -0.56
C PHE A 613 -2.50 -12.90 -1.50
N VAL A 614 -1.30 -13.27 -1.95
CA VAL A 614 -1.12 -14.41 -2.84
C VAL A 614 -0.15 -15.43 -2.28
N ARG A 615 -0.26 -16.63 -2.83
CA ARG A 615 0.68 -17.75 -2.66
C ARG A 615 0.72 -18.53 -3.96
N ASP A 616 1.79 -19.28 -4.20
CA ASP A 616 1.83 -20.22 -5.32
C ASP A 616 0.70 -21.27 -5.21
N TYR A 617 0.13 -21.63 -6.36
CA TYR A 617 -1.05 -22.53 -6.42
C TYR A 617 -0.76 -23.92 -5.83
N GLU A 618 0.38 -24.49 -6.21
CA GLU A 618 0.80 -25.84 -5.81
C GLU A 618 1.41 -25.90 -4.41
N ASP A 619 1.88 -24.76 -3.87
CA ASP A 619 2.53 -24.72 -2.57
C ASP A 619 1.49 -24.58 -1.45
N ALA A 620 0.95 -25.72 -1.01
CA ALA A 620 0.01 -25.76 0.11
C ALA A 620 0.62 -25.32 1.45
N SER A 621 1.96 -25.38 1.59
CA SER A 621 2.70 -25.09 2.83
C SER A 621 3.13 -23.64 2.98
N GLY A 622 3.19 -22.89 1.87
CA GLY A 622 3.59 -21.49 1.87
C GLY A 622 2.61 -20.58 2.62
N THR A 623 3.11 -19.42 3.03
CA THR A 623 2.32 -18.35 3.62
C THR A 623 1.80 -17.38 2.55
N PHE A 624 0.63 -16.79 2.81
CA PHE A 624 0.09 -15.74 1.96
C PHE A 624 0.87 -14.44 2.17
N GLN A 625 1.28 -13.80 1.07
CA GLN A 625 2.06 -12.56 1.07
C GLN A 625 1.28 -11.42 0.44
N ASN A 626 1.33 -10.22 1.04
CA ASN A 626 0.62 -9.05 0.54
C ASN A 626 1.17 -8.62 -0.82
N VAL A 627 0.30 -8.46 -1.81
CA VAL A 627 0.66 -8.00 -3.16
C VAL A 627 0.06 -6.66 -3.53
N GLY A 628 -0.89 -6.14 -2.74
CA GLY A 628 -1.45 -4.83 -3.00
C GLY A 628 -2.61 -4.47 -2.09
N ASN A 629 -2.81 -3.17 -1.92
CA ASN A 629 -3.78 -2.57 -1.01
C ASN A 629 -4.51 -1.47 -1.76
N TYR A 630 -5.82 -1.62 -1.95
CA TYR A 630 -6.62 -0.77 -2.82
C TYR A 630 -7.64 0.01 -2.00
N LEU A 631 -7.70 1.32 -2.23
CA LEU A 631 -8.72 2.18 -1.66
C LEU A 631 -9.95 2.15 -2.58
N LEU A 632 -11.11 1.79 -2.05
CA LEU A 632 -12.38 1.81 -2.77
C LEU A 632 -13.25 2.93 -2.19
N HIS A 633 -13.98 3.64 -3.03
CA HIS A 633 -14.86 4.73 -2.60
C HIS A 633 -16.30 4.48 -3.06
N CYS A 634 -17.20 4.27 -2.11
CA CYS A 634 -18.63 4.08 -2.36
C CYS A 634 -19.37 5.39 -2.07
N ARG A 635 -19.80 6.11 -3.13
CA ARG A 635 -20.53 7.37 -3.02
C ARG A 635 -22.04 7.22 -2.85
N GLY A 636 -22.61 6.12 -3.36
CA GLY A 636 -24.04 5.84 -3.33
C GLY A 636 -24.56 5.59 -1.91
N GLN A 637 -25.88 5.38 -1.75
CA GLN A 637 -26.48 4.98 -0.47
C GLN A 637 -26.03 3.58 0.00
N GLY A 638 -25.24 2.87 -0.81
CA GLY A 638 -24.81 1.50 -0.57
C GLY A 638 -25.83 0.47 -1.07
N LEU A 639 -25.43 -0.80 -1.17
CA LEU A 639 -26.37 -1.90 -1.36
C LEU A 639 -27.15 -2.12 -0.07
N ASN A 640 -28.40 -2.58 -0.16
CA ASN A 640 -29.13 -3.07 1.01
C ASN A 640 -28.24 -4.11 1.73
N PRO A 641 -27.88 -3.91 3.01
CA PRO A 641 -26.99 -4.81 3.75
C PRO A 641 -27.46 -6.26 3.81
N ASN A 642 -28.72 -6.53 3.48
CA ASN A 642 -29.30 -7.88 3.38
C ASN A 642 -28.96 -8.59 2.05
N VAL A 643 -28.24 -7.95 1.12
CA VAL A 643 -27.87 -8.50 -0.19
C VAL A 643 -26.35 -8.66 -0.27
N LEU A 644 -25.81 -9.60 0.53
CA LEU A 644 -24.41 -10.02 0.49
C LEU A 644 -24.25 -11.34 -0.26
N TYR A 645 -23.00 -11.77 -0.51
CA TYR A 645 -22.77 -13.12 -1.00
C TYR A 645 -23.13 -14.17 0.07
N PRO A 646 -23.44 -15.42 -0.35
CA PRO A 646 -23.82 -16.49 0.57
C PRO A 646 -22.70 -16.89 1.56
N ASP A 647 -23.08 -17.30 2.78
CA ASP A 647 -22.18 -17.61 3.91
C ASP A 647 -21.13 -18.72 3.67
N GLU A 648 -21.36 -19.60 2.68
CA GLU A 648 -20.52 -20.78 2.40
C GLU A 648 -19.76 -20.68 1.07
N LEU A 649 -19.49 -19.48 0.59
CA LEU A 649 -18.80 -19.30 -0.68
C LEU A 649 -17.33 -19.78 -0.56
N GLY A 650 -16.95 -20.76 -1.39
CA GLY A 650 -15.57 -21.21 -1.45
C GLY A 650 -14.63 -20.18 -2.07
N LEU A 651 -13.32 -20.42 -1.99
CA LEU A 651 -12.29 -19.61 -2.68
C LEU A 651 -12.38 -19.68 -4.22
N TRP A 652 -13.20 -20.59 -4.74
CA TRP A 652 -13.23 -21.01 -6.13
C TRP A 652 -14.53 -20.55 -6.80
N CYS A 653 -14.70 -19.25 -6.98
CA CYS A 653 -15.89 -18.73 -7.64
C CYS A 653 -15.70 -18.71 -9.17
N GLY A 654 -16.70 -19.18 -9.91
CA GLY A 654 -16.65 -19.30 -11.36
C GLY A 654 -15.61 -20.31 -11.89
N PRO A 655 -15.56 -20.53 -13.21
CA PRO A 655 -14.60 -21.44 -13.80
C PRO A 655 -13.19 -20.85 -13.74
N GLY A 656 -12.20 -21.71 -13.56
CA GLY A 656 -10.82 -21.31 -13.33
C GLY A 656 -9.84 -22.49 -13.39
N THR A 657 -8.69 -22.36 -12.72
CA THR A 657 -7.61 -23.35 -12.73
C THR A 657 -8.12 -24.75 -12.34
N ARG A 658 -8.92 -24.83 -11.27
CA ARG A 658 -9.44 -26.10 -10.74
C ARG A 658 -10.40 -26.81 -11.69
N THR A 659 -11.27 -26.08 -12.39
CA THR A 659 -12.18 -26.66 -13.38
C THR A 659 -11.43 -27.11 -14.63
N GLN A 660 -10.38 -26.40 -15.03
CA GLN A 660 -9.51 -26.77 -16.14
C GLN A 660 -8.72 -28.06 -15.84
N GLU A 661 -8.14 -28.20 -14.65
CA GLU A 661 -7.46 -29.42 -14.20
C GLU A 661 -8.40 -30.64 -14.10
N ALA A 662 -9.68 -30.39 -13.80
CA ALA A 662 -10.72 -31.41 -13.84
C ALA A 662 -11.13 -31.82 -15.27
N GLY A 663 -10.62 -31.15 -16.31
CA GLY A 663 -10.94 -31.43 -17.70
C GLY A 663 -12.26 -30.81 -18.17
N LEU A 664 -12.71 -29.73 -17.52
CA LEU A 664 -13.88 -28.96 -17.94
C LEU A 664 -13.46 -27.75 -18.78
N SER A 665 -14.20 -27.46 -19.85
CA SER A 665 -13.90 -26.35 -20.78
C SER A 665 -15.18 -25.78 -21.40
N HIS A 666 -15.06 -24.71 -22.21
CA HIS A 666 -16.17 -24.14 -22.98
C HIS A 666 -17.40 -23.78 -22.13
N PHE A 667 -17.18 -23.12 -20.99
CA PHE A 667 -18.27 -22.63 -20.14
C PHE A 667 -19.05 -21.52 -20.84
N SER A 668 -20.38 -21.58 -20.82
CA SER A 668 -21.24 -20.50 -21.33
C SER A 668 -21.16 -19.24 -20.48
N HIS A 669 -20.82 -19.39 -19.20
CA HIS A 669 -20.62 -18.30 -18.26
C HIS A 669 -19.22 -18.42 -17.66
N THR A 670 -18.35 -17.48 -18.01
CA THR A 670 -16.95 -17.45 -17.59
C THR A 670 -16.72 -16.66 -16.30
N GLY A 671 -17.68 -15.85 -15.86
CA GLY A 671 -17.62 -15.13 -14.59
C GLY A 671 -18.25 -15.90 -13.43
N ALA A 672 -17.87 -15.54 -12.20
CA ALA A 672 -18.44 -16.08 -10.97
C ALA A 672 -19.94 -15.75 -10.76
N ILE A 673 -20.38 -14.58 -11.22
CA ILE A 673 -21.74 -14.06 -11.00
C ILE A 673 -22.58 -14.30 -12.26
N VAL A 674 -23.75 -14.90 -12.09
CA VAL A 674 -24.74 -15.15 -13.16
C VAL A 674 -26.05 -14.47 -12.79
N ASN A 675 -26.47 -13.52 -13.61
CA ASN A 675 -27.75 -12.82 -13.45
C ASN A 675 -28.88 -13.63 -14.09
N ALA A 676 -29.92 -13.92 -13.33
CA ALA A 676 -31.13 -14.64 -13.74
C ALA A 676 -32.36 -13.72 -13.59
N PRO A 677 -32.57 -12.75 -14.50
CA PRO A 677 -33.63 -11.73 -14.35
C PRO A 677 -35.04 -12.32 -14.34
N GLN A 678 -35.25 -13.46 -14.98
CA GLN A 678 -36.53 -14.20 -15.00
C GLN A 678 -36.55 -15.37 -14.00
N GLY A 679 -35.59 -15.41 -13.06
CA GLY A 679 -35.44 -16.52 -12.12
C GLY A 679 -35.02 -17.85 -12.76
N ARG A 680 -34.55 -17.84 -14.01
CA ARG A 680 -34.07 -19.05 -14.71
C ARG A 680 -32.74 -18.77 -15.40
N CYS A 681 -31.80 -19.72 -15.32
CA CYS A 681 -30.55 -19.67 -16.07
C CYS A 681 -30.05 -21.06 -16.45
N ASN A 682 -29.26 -21.15 -17.51
CA ASN A 682 -28.63 -22.39 -17.98
C ASN A 682 -27.12 -22.19 -18.10
N ILE A 683 -26.36 -22.94 -17.31
CA ILE A 683 -24.89 -22.95 -17.37
C ILE A 683 -24.47 -24.21 -18.11
N THR A 684 -23.74 -24.06 -19.21
CA THR A 684 -23.31 -25.20 -20.03
C THR A 684 -21.81 -25.23 -20.15
N PHE A 685 -21.22 -26.42 -20.11
CA PHE A 685 -19.78 -26.60 -20.30
C PHE A 685 -19.48 -28.00 -20.85
N HIS A 686 -18.28 -28.17 -21.37
CA HIS A 686 -17.80 -29.41 -21.97
C HIS A 686 -16.93 -30.19 -20.98
N ARG A 687 -17.06 -31.51 -20.99
CA ARG A 687 -16.24 -32.44 -20.21
C ARG A 687 -15.30 -33.23 -21.13
N ALA A 688 -14.06 -33.42 -20.70
CA ALA A 688 -13.07 -34.19 -21.47
C ALA A 688 -13.31 -35.70 -21.42
N SER A 689 -13.80 -36.23 -20.30
CA SER A 689 -14.12 -37.66 -20.14
C SER A 689 -15.57 -37.87 -19.70
N PRO A 690 -16.28 -38.83 -20.30
CA PRO A 690 -17.63 -39.19 -19.86
C PRO A 690 -17.69 -39.87 -18.49
N ASP A 691 -16.56 -40.41 -18.00
CA ASP A 691 -16.46 -41.12 -16.72
C ASP A 691 -16.33 -40.15 -15.53
N PHE A 692 -16.09 -38.87 -15.81
CA PHE A 692 -16.08 -37.82 -14.80
C PHE A 692 -17.51 -37.47 -14.39
N GLN A 693 -17.85 -37.78 -13.14
CA GLN A 693 -19.17 -37.51 -12.56
C GLN A 693 -19.23 -36.07 -12.06
N ILE A 694 -20.37 -35.44 -12.27
CA ILE A 694 -20.62 -34.05 -11.87
C ILE A 694 -21.92 -34.00 -11.10
N GLN A 695 -21.87 -33.32 -9.96
CA GLN A 695 -23.02 -33.02 -9.12
C GLN A 695 -23.11 -31.51 -8.92
N ALA A 696 -24.34 -31.01 -8.74
CA ALA A 696 -24.59 -29.63 -8.40
C ALA A 696 -25.32 -29.57 -7.05
N ALA A 697 -24.93 -28.63 -6.20
CA ALA A 697 -25.64 -28.30 -4.97
C ALA A 697 -26.12 -26.86 -5.06
N PHE A 698 -27.36 -26.61 -4.65
CA PHE A 698 -27.98 -25.30 -4.70
C PHE A 698 -28.42 -24.88 -3.30
N CYS A 699 -27.94 -23.72 -2.85
CA CYS A 699 -28.10 -23.23 -1.50
C CYS A 699 -28.47 -21.75 -1.52
N GLY A 700 -29.22 -21.28 -0.52
CA GLY A 700 -29.54 -19.87 -0.34
C GLY A 700 -30.24 -19.65 0.99
N GLU A 701 -30.09 -18.45 1.56
CA GLU A 701 -30.64 -18.11 2.88
C GLU A 701 -32.17 -18.18 2.92
N GLN A 702 -32.82 -17.94 1.78
CA GLN A 702 -34.28 -18.05 1.62
C GLN A 702 -34.81 -19.50 1.58
N HIS A 703 -33.99 -20.53 1.84
CA HIS A 703 -34.46 -21.93 1.90
C HIS A 703 -35.62 -22.10 2.91
N LYS A 704 -35.68 -21.30 3.98
CA LYS A 704 -36.73 -21.43 5.00
C LYS A 704 -38.14 -21.10 4.50
N GLU A 705 -38.26 -20.36 3.40
CA GLU A 705 -39.55 -19.94 2.81
C GLU A 705 -39.89 -20.72 1.52
N ALA A 706 -38.96 -21.55 1.03
CA ALA A 706 -39.17 -22.30 -0.20
C ALA A 706 -40.15 -23.46 0.02
N ARG A 707 -41.15 -23.58 -0.87
CA ARG A 707 -42.17 -24.66 -0.84
C ARG A 707 -41.57 -26.06 -1.02
N PHE A 708 -40.42 -26.17 -1.69
CA PHE A 708 -39.72 -27.42 -1.97
C PHE A 708 -38.23 -27.32 -1.62
N PRO A 709 -37.54 -28.44 -1.34
CA PRO A 709 -36.10 -28.44 -1.12
C PRO A 709 -35.32 -27.81 -2.28
N LEU A 710 -34.27 -27.04 -2.00
CA LEU A 710 -33.48 -26.37 -3.05
C LEU A 710 -32.83 -27.31 -4.07
N SER A 711 -32.63 -28.58 -3.73
CA SER A 711 -32.18 -29.61 -4.68
C SER A 711 -33.14 -29.83 -5.85
N ARG A 712 -34.44 -29.53 -5.67
CA ARG A 712 -35.48 -29.58 -6.72
C ARG A 712 -35.40 -28.40 -7.70
N TYR A 713 -34.57 -27.40 -7.42
CA TYR A 713 -34.47 -26.18 -8.23
C TYR A 713 -33.27 -26.18 -9.18
N VAL A 714 -32.55 -27.31 -9.25
CA VAL A 714 -31.48 -27.55 -10.21
C VAL A 714 -31.68 -28.87 -10.93
N LEU A 715 -31.49 -28.84 -12.25
CA LEU A 715 -31.54 -30.02 -13.11
C LEU A 715 -30.25 -30.14 -13.93
N LEU A 716 -29.60 -31.30 -13.82
CA LEU A 716 -28.44 -31.65 -14.62
C LEU A 716 -28.87 -32.45 -15.85
N THR A 717 -28.46 -31.98 -17.02
CA THR A 717 -28.64 -32.68 -18.30
C THR A 717 -27.28 -33.05 -18.86
N PHE A 718 -27.09 -34.35 -19.15
CA PHE A 718 -25.85 -34.89 -19.67
C PHE A 718 -26.00 -35.33 -21.11
N THR A 719 -25.12 -34.83 -21.97
CA THR A 719 -24.84 -35.42 -23.29
C THR A 719 -23.48 -36.12 -23.26
N ASP A 720 -22.99 -36.61 -24.40
CA ASP A 720 -21.68 -37.27 -24.45
C ASP A 720 -20.55 -36.33 -24.00
N THR A 721 -20.52 -35.11 -24.53
CA THR A 721 -19.45 -34.13 -24.31
C THR A 721 -19.88 -32.89 -23.53
N LYS A 722 -21.18 -32.56 -23.51
CA LYS A 722 -21.71 -31.33 -22.90
C LYS A 722 -22.59 -31.62 -21.70
N VAL A 723 -22.40 -30.83 -20.63
CA VAL A 723 -23.24 -30.81 -19.43
C VAL A 723 -23.97 -29.48 -19.39
N THR A 724 -25.27 -29.52 -19.04
CA THR A 724 -26.09 -28.33 -18.85
C THR A 724 -26.70 -28.37 -17.45
N VAL A 725 -26.41 -27.34 -16.67
CA VAL A 725 -26.99 -27.09 -15.34
C VAL A 725 -28.10 -26.06 -15.51
N SER A 726 -29.34 -26.52 -15.42
CA SER A 726 -30.52 -25.68 -15.46
C SER A 726 -30.92 -25.30 -14.05
N VAL A 727 -31.01 -24.01 -13.77
CA VAL A 727 -31.39 -23.46 -12.45
C VAL A 727 -32.70 -22.69 -12.60
N CYS A 728 -33.63 -22.92 -11.69
CA CYS A 728 -34.82 -22.10 -11.50
C CYS A 728 -34.80 -21.59 -10.05
N THR A 729 -34.78 -20.30 -9.79
CA THR A 729 -34.73 -19.77 -8.43
C THR A 729 -36.12 -19.79 -7.80
N PRO A 730 -36.28 -20.14 -6.51
CA PRO A 730 -37.58 -20.15 -5.84
C PRO A 730 -38.17 -18.74 -5.64
N GLY A 731 -37.35 -17.69 -5.67
CA GLY A 731 -37.79 -16.29 -5.59
C GLY A 731 -36.66 -15.32 -5.94
N ALA A 732 -36.83 -14.05 -5.56
CA ALA A 732 -35.82 -13.00 -5.71
C ALA A 732 -34.79 -13.11 -4.60
N GLY A 733 -33.50 -13.17 -4.95
CA GLY A 733 -32.43 -13.34 -3.97
C GLY A 733 -31.09 -13.70 -4.59
N VAL A 734 -30.10 -13.96 -3.73
CA VAL A 734 -28.75 -14.37 -4.09
C VAL A 734 -28.53 -15.81 -3.62
N TYR A 735 -28.22 -16.69 -4.56
CA TYR A 735 -28.07 -18.13 -4.31
C TYR A 735 -26.67 -18.61 -4.69
N ARG A 736 -26.20 -19.65 -4.00
CA ARG A 736 -24.97 -20.38 -4.31
C ARG A 736 -25.30 -21.63 -5.11
N LEU A 737 -24.62 -21.81 -6.25
CA LEU A 737 -24.62 -23.04 -7.03
C LEU A 737 -23.21 -23.64 -7.02
N GLY A 738 -22.98 -24.64 -6.19
CA GLY A 738 -21.71 -25.37 -6.14
C GLY A 738 -21.66 -26.52 -7.14
N LEU A 739 -20.61 -26.57 -7.95
CA LEU A 739 -20.34 -27.68 -8.86
C LEU A 739 -19.28 -28.60 -8.25
N TYR A 740 -19.60 -29.87 -8.10
CA TYR A 740 -18.73 -30.89 -7.52
C TYR A 740 -18.38 -31.95 -8.56
N GLY A 741 -17.13 -32.38 -8.55
CA GLY A 741 -16.58 -33.36 -9.48
C GLY A 741 -16.07 -34.59 -8.76
N ARG A 742 -16.25 -35.75 -9.39
CA ARG A 742 -15.73 -37.02 -8.90
C ARG A 742 -15.09 -37.82 -10.05
N LYS A 743 -13.84 -38.25 -9.84
CA LYS A 743 -13.18 -39.27 -10.67
C LYS A 743 -13.60 -40.65 -10.17
N ALA A 744 -13.82 -41.61 -11.08
CA ALA A 744 -14.29 -42.96 -10.73
C ALA A 744 -13.43 -43.68 -9.67
N THR A 745 -12.16 -43.29 -9.51
CA THR A 745 -11.20 -43.89 -8.57
C THR A 745 -11.17 -43.27 -7.16
N LYS A 746 -11.88 -42.15 -6.89
CA LYS A 746 -11.90 -41.48 -5.58
C LYS A 746 -13.29 -41.57 -4.92
N GLN A 747 -13.34 -41.69 -3.59
CA GLN A 747 -14.60 -41.75 -2.83
C GLN A 747 -15.27 -40.38 -2.65
N ASP A 748 -14.50 -39.29 -2.49
CA ASP A 748 -15.07 -37.97 -2.19
C ASP A 748 -15.31 -37.07 -3.41
N HIS A 749 -16.39 -36.28 -3.32
CA HIS A 749 -16.75 -35.23 -4.26
C HIS A 749 -15.93 -33.97 -3.98
N MET A 750 -15.13 -33.54 -4.93
CA MET A 750 -14.31 -32.33 -4.82
C MET A 750 -15.10 -31.14 -5.34
N LEU A 751 -15.20 -30.05 -4.56
CA LEU A 751 -15.75 -28.79 -5.07
C LEU A 751 -14.87 -28.29 -6.23
N LEU A 752 -15.47 -28.06 -7.40
CA LEU A 752 -14.77 -27.55 -8.58
C LEU A 752 -14.84 -26.03 -8.65
N CYS A 753 -16.05 -25.49 -8.54
CA CYS A 753 -16.31 -24.06 -8.46
C CYS A 753 -17.71 -23.76 -7.93
N ASP A 754 -17.90 -22.58 -7.37
CA ASP A 754 -19.19 -22.00 -6.99
C ASP A 754 -19.61 -20.91 -7.97
N TYR A 755 -20.87 -20.90 -8.37
CA TYR A 755 -21.51 -19.77 -9.05
C TYR A 755 -22.43 -19.03 -8.10
N ILE A 756 -22.47 -17.70 -8.24
CA ILE A 756 -23.40 -16.83 -7.53
C ILE A 756 -24.54 -16.50 -8.48
N ILE A 757 -25.74 -16.99 -8.19
CA ILE A 757 -26.93 -16.75 -9.01
C ILE A 757 -27.72 -15.60 -8.39
N LYS A 758 -27.82 -14.47 -9.09
CA LYS A 758 -28.62 -13.31 -8.68
C LYS A 758 -29.94 -13.30 -9.41
N SER A 759 -31.06 -13.37 -8.69
CA SER A 759 -32.40 -13.28 -9.26
C SER A 759 -33.14 -12.07 -8.70
N MET A 760 -33.76 -11.29 -9.59
CA MET A 760 -34.67 -10.20 -9.24
C MET A 760 -36.14 -10.58 -9.45
N CYS A 761 -36.42 -11.85 -9.76
CA CYS A 761 -37.77 -12.30 -10.10
C CYS A 761 -38.56 -12.61 -8.83
N GLU A 762 -39.57 -11.80 -8.53
CA GLU A 762 -40.48 -12.03 -7.40
C GLU A 762 -41.43 -13.22 -7.60
N ARG A 763 -41.63 -13.66 -8.85
CA ARG A 763 -42.45 -14.82 -9.14
C ARG A 763 -41.77 -16.08 -8.62
N GLN A 764 -42.51 -16.91 -7.89
CA GLN A 764 -41.97 -18.18 -7.42
C GLN A 764 -41.62 -19.08 -8.60
N GLY A 765 -40.38 -19.56 -8.62
CA GLY A 765 -39.95 -20.55 -9.59
C GLY A 765 -40.64 -21.89 -9.35
N GLU A 766 -40.98 -22.57 -10.43
CA GLU A 766 -41.44 -23.96 -10.37
C GLU A 766 -40.25 -24.90 -10.19
N PRO A 767 -40.31 -25.88 -9.26
CA PRO A 767 -39.26 -26.86 -9.12
C PRO A 767 -39.21 -27.78 -10.35
N PHE A 768 -38.05 -28.36 -10.61
CA PHE A 768 -37.89 -29.47 -11.54
C PHE A 768 -38.46 -30.79 -10.95
N PRO A 769 -38.67 -31.81 -11.79
CA PRO A 769 -39.07 -33.15 -11.32
C PRO A 769 -37.99 -33.77 -10.43
N CYS A 770 -38.39 -34.65 -9.52
CA CYS A 770 -37.44 -35.48 -8.77
C CYS A 770 -36.72 -36.42 -9.75
N VAL A 771 -35.41 -36.51 -9.66
CA VAL A 771 -34.57 -37.33 -10.54
C VAL A 771 -34.00 -38.51 -9.75
N TYR A 772 -34.11 -39.72 -10.30
CA TYR A 772 -33.62 -40.96 -9.67
C TYR A 772 -32.36 -41.49 -10.36
N LEU A 773 -31.69 -42.46 -9.74
CA LEU A 773 -30.41 -43.03 -10.21
C LEU A 773 -30.46 -43.58 -11.64
N ALA A 774 -31.63 -44.06 -12.08
CA ALA A 774 -31.81 -44.57 -13.44
C ALA A 774 -31.79 -43.47 -14.53
N TRP A 775 -31.91 -42.20 -14.14
CA TRP A 775 -31.75 -41.06 -15.04
C TRP A 775 -30.28 -40.82 -15.38
N GLY A 776 -29.82 -41.51 -16.43
CA GLY A 776 -28.41 -41.60 -16.79
C GLY A 776 -27.96 -40.80 -18.02
N LYS A 777 -26.84 -41.25 -18.60
CA LYS A 777 -26.12 -40.57 -19.68
C LYS A 777 -26.97 -40.46 -20.95
N GLY A 778 -27.10 -39.24 -21.47
CA GLY A 778 -27.87 -38.95 -22.70
C GLY A 778 -29.38 -38.86 -22.49
N CYS A 779 -29.87 -39.03 -21.27
CA CYS A 779 -31.26 -38.75 -20.92
C CYS A 779 -31.53 -37.24 -20.93
N VAL A 780 -32.59 -36.80 -21.61
CA VAL A 780 -32.97 -35.39 -21.72
C VAL A 780 -34.47 -35.26 -21.59
N LEU A 781 -34.92 -34.50 -20.59
CA LEU A 781 -36.32 -34.11 -20.45
C LEU A 781 -36.57 -32.84 -21.27
N LEU A 782 -37.42 -32.94 -22.28
CA LEU A 782 -37.84 -31.81 -23.10
C LEU A 782 -39.09 -31.18 -22.48
N GLU A 783 -40.13 -31.97 -22.22
CA GLU A 783 -41.40 -31.56 -21.61
C GLU A 783 -42.00 -32.68 -20.74
N PRO A 784 -42.70 -32.37 -19.64
CA PRO A 784 -42.80 -31.05 -19.00
C PRO A 784 -41.52 -30.76 -18.18
N ARG A 785 -41.07 -29.50 -18.16
CA ARG A 785 -39.91 -29.11 -17.33
C ARG A 785 -40.27 -28.77 -15.89
N ALA A 786 -41.52 -28.44 -15.64
CA ALA A 786 -42.05 -28.27 -14.30
C ALA A 786 -42.24 -29.65 -13.65
N GLY A 787 -41.75 -29.79 -12.43
CA GLY A 787 -41.95 -30.97 -11.58
C GLY A 787 -43.25 -30.96 -10.81
N VAL A 788 -44.01 -29.85 -10.87
CA VAL A 788 -45.34 -29.71 -10.28
C VAL A 788 -46.33 -29.51 -11.41
N LEU A 789 -47.38 -30.33 -11.42
CA LEU A 789 -48.38 -30.38 -12.48
C LEU A 789 -49.77 -30.04 -11.92
N ALA A 790 -50.61 -29.47 -12.78
CA ALA A 790 -52.00 -29.17 -12.41
C ALA A 790 -52.85 -30.45 -12.31
N PRO A 791 -53.79 -30.54 -11.36
CA PRO A 791 -54.70 -31.67 -11.25
C PRO A 791 -55.63 -31.75 -12.46
N GLN A 792 -56.10 -32.97 -12.78
CA GLN A 792 -57.06 -33.21 -13.86
C GLN A 792 -56.66 -32.62 -15.24
N SER A 793 -55.36 -32.49 -15.50
CA SER A 793 -54.82 -31.89 -16.72
C SER A 793 -54.14 -32.93 -17.61
N LEU A 794 -54.24 -32.73 -18.92
CA LEU A 794 -53.53 -33.54 -19.91
C LEU A 794 -52.14 -32.94 -20.14
N VAL A 795 -51.10 -33.70 -19.81
CA VAL A 795 -49.72 -33.22 -19.82
C VAL A 795 -48.93 -33.96 -20.90
N SER A 796 -48.27 -33.20 -21.78
CA SER A 796 -47.38 -33.73 -22.81
C SER A 796 -46.02 -34.09 -22.21
N PHE A 797 -45.62 -35.35 -22.39
CA PHE A 797 -44.32 -35.86 -22.02
C PHE A 797 -43.48 -36.07 -23.28
N ARG A 798 -42.32 -35.41 -23.31
CA ARG A 798 -41.33 -35.51 -24.39
C ARG A 798 -39.97 -35.74 -23.76
N VAL A 799 -39.44 -36.94 -23.93
CA VAL A 799 -38.21 -37.37 -23.25
C VAL A 799 -37.31 -38.19 -24.15
N ARG A 800 -36.01 -37.97 -24.07
CA ARG A 800 -34.99 -38.82 -24.69
C ARG A 800 -34.42 -39.72 -23.61
N VAL A 801 -34.50 -41.03 -23.80
CA VAL A 801 -33.91 -42.04 -22.91
C VAL A 801 -33.16 -43.04 -23.79
N PRO A 802 -31.83 -42.89 -23.96
CA PRO A 802 -31.04 -43.79 -24.80
C PRO A 802 -31.08 -45.23 -24.27
N GLY A 803 -31.23 -46.20 -25.17
CA GLY A 803 -31.23 -47.63 -24.81
C GLY A 803 -32.51 -48.14 -24.15
N ALA A 804 -33.52 -47.29 -23.92
CA ALA A 804 -34.81 -47.75 -23.42
C ALA A 804 -35.60 -48.48 -24.52
N HIS A 805 -36.15 -49.64 -24.18
CA HIS A 805 -37.05 -50.41 -25.04
C HIS A 805 -38.50 -49.94 -24.91
N ARG A 806 -38.87 -49.42 -23.74
CA ARG A 806 -40.20 -48.93 -23.42
C ARG A 806 -40.10 -47.81 -22.38
N VAL A 807 -40.86 -46.73 -22.58
CA VAL A 807 -40.95 -45.61 -21.64
C VAL A 807 -42.43 -45.33 -21.40
N CYS A 808 -42.83 -45.19 -20.14
CA CYS A 808 -44.21 -44.94 -19.77
C CYS A 808 -44.32 -43.96 -18.59
N VAL A 809 -45.48 -43.30 -18.52
CA VAL A 809 -45.87 -42.47 -17.39
C VAL A 809 -46.90 -43.23 -16.57
N MET A 810 -46.61 -43.41 -15.28
CA MET A 810 -47.47 -44.11 -14.32
C MET A 810 -48.14 -43.09 -13.41
N GLY A 811 -49.46 -42.96 -13.54
CA GLY A 811 -50.32 -42.21 -12.63
C GLY A 811 -51.50 -43.07 -12.19
N GLU A 812 -52.70 -42.51 -12.21
CA GLU A 812 -53.95 -43.28 -12.04
C GLU A 812 -54.13 -44.31 -13.18
N LYS A 813 -53.71 -43.94 -14.39
CA LYS A 813 -53.61 -44.84 -15.55
C LYS A 813 -52.18 -44.83 -16.09
N ARG A 814 -51.68 -46.00 -16.45
CA ARG A 814 -50.40 -46.14 -17.15
C ARG A 814 -50.57 -45.71 -18.61
N THR A 815 -49.69 -44.83 -19.07
CA THR A 815 -49.65 -44.37 -20.46
C THR A 815 -48.27 -44.66 -21.06
N ASP A 816 -48.21 -45.51 -22.08
CA ASP A 816 -46.96 -45.79 -22.79
C ASP A 816 -46.68 -44.68 -23.82
N LEU A 817 -45.45 -44.16 -23.83
CA LEU A 817 -45.00 -43.14 -24.77
C LEU A 817 -44.57 -43.79 -26.10
N LYS A 818 -44.66 -43.04 -27.20
CA LYS A 818 -44.26 -43.51 -28.54
C LYS A 818 -42.97 -42.85 -28.98
N MET A 819 -42.01 -43.64 -29.45
CA MET A 819 -40.76 -43.11 -29.98
C MET A 819 -40.97 -42.51 -31.38
N ASN A 820 -40.54 -41.26 -31.57
CA ASN A 820 -40.59 -40.57 -32.85
C ASN A 820 -39.30 -40.77 -33.68
N LYS A 821 -39.28 -40.21 -34.90
CA LYS A 821 -38.15 -40.31 -35.84
C LYS A 821 -36.83 -39.71 -35.31
N SER A 822 -36.91 -38.80 -34.34
CA SER A 822 -35.77 -38.14 -33.70
C SER A 822 -35.28 -38.87 -32.44
N ARG A 823 -35.77 -40.10 -32.19
CA ARG A 823 -35.47 -40.91 -30.98
C ARG A 823 -35.92 -40.22 -29.69
N VAL A 824 -37.02 -39.48 -29.74
CA VAL A 824 -37.69 -38.89 -28.56
C VAL A 824 -38.98 -39.65 -28.32
N TRP A 825 -39.22 -40.04 -27.07
CA TRP A 825 -40.47 -40.64 -26.61
C TRP A 825 -41.48 -39.52 -26.33
N GLU A 826 -42.61 -39.57 -27.01
CA GLU A 826 -43.66 -38.54 -26.95
C GLU A 826 -45.03 -39.19 -26.65
N GLY A 827 -45.83 -38.52 -25.83
CA GLY A 827 -47.18 -38.96 -25.49
C GLY A 827 -47.81 -38.06 -24.43
N GLU A 828 -49.12 -38.12 -24.28
CA GLU A 828 -49.88 -37.30 -23.34
C GLU A 828 -50.44 -38.17 -22.22
N ALA A 829 -50.19 -37.80 -20.97
CA ALA A 829 -50.71 -38.50 -19.81
C ALA A 829 -51.63 -37.58 -19.00
N LEU A 830 -52.77 -38.12 -18.57
CA LEU A 830 -53.71 -37.41 -17.71
C LEU A 830 -53.22 -37.50 -16.25
N THR A 831 -53.13 -36.36 -15.56
CA THR A 831 -52.71 -36.33 -14.14
C THR A 831 -53.75 -37.00 -13.22
N GLY A 832 -55.04 -36.84 -13.54
CA GLY A 832 -56.14 -37.44 -12.78
C GLY A 832 -56.18 -36.94 -11.32
N ASN A 833 -56.55 -37.83 -10.41
CA ASN A 833 -56.50 -37.59 -8.95
C ASN A 833 -55.22 -38.14 -8.29
N ALA A 834 -54.23 -38.54 -9.08
CA ALA A 834 -52.98 -39.07 -8.54
C ALA A 834 -52.19 -37.95 -7.84
N THR A 835 -51.57 -38.26 -6.70
CA THR A 835 -50.71 -37.30 -5.98
C THR A 835 -49.36 -37.10 -6.67
N GLN A 836 -48.90 -38.10 -7.43
CA GLN A 836 -47.67 -38.05 -8.21
C GLN A 836 -47.79 -38.85 -9.51
N LEU A 837 -47.11 -38.37 -10.56
CA LEU A 837 -46.83 -39.12 -11.78
C LEU A 837 -45.38 -39.61 -11.77
N LYS A 838 -45.16 -40.87 -12.13
CA LYS A 838 -43.81 -41.46 -12.24
C LYS A 838 -43.48 -41.75 -13.70
N LEU A 839 -42.40 -41.15 -14.21
CA LEU A 839 -41.83 -41.52 -15.50
C LEU A 839 -40.90 -42.71 -15.27
N ALA A 840 -41.11 -43.82 -15.97
CA ALA A 840 -40.31 -45.02 -15.86
C ALA A 840 -39.91 -45.59 -17.22
N ALA A 841 -38.82 -46.34 -17.26
CA ALA A 841 -38.31 -46.97 -18.47
C ALA A 841 -37.77 -48.38 -18.21
N VAL A 842 -37.86 -49.24 -19.23
CA VAL A 842 -37.19 -50.55 -19.27
C VAL A 842 -35.92 -50.43 -20.08
N THR A 843 -34.77 -50.67 -19.45
CA THR A 843 -33.44 -50.52 -20.07
C THR A 843 -32.63 -51.83 -20.16
N LYS A 844 -33.01 -52.88 -19.42
CA LYS A 844 -32.35 -54.19 -19.42
C LYS A 844 -33.27 -55.27 -20.01
N ASP A 845 -32.67 -56.25 -20.70
CA ASP A 845 -33.41 -57.34 -21.36
C ASP A 845 -33.86 -58.47 -20.42
N THR A 846 -33.50 -58.43 -19.14
CA THR A 846 -33.60 -59.61 -18.25
C THR A 846 -34.88 -59.73 -17.43
N ASP A 847 -35.78 -58.74 -17.42
CA ASP A 847 -37.16 -58.91 -16.92
C ASP A 847 -38.06 -57.85 -17.56
N MET A 848 -39.02 -58.27 -18.37
CA MET A 848 -39.93 -57.37 -19.11
C MET A 848 -40.89 -56.56 -18.22
N ASP A 849 -40.92 -56.84 -16.91
CA ASP A 849 -41.81 -56.23 -15.92
C ASP A 849 -41.09 -55.38 -14.86
N ASP A 850 -39.75 -55.40 -14.78
CA ASP A 850 -39.01 -54.53 -13.85
C ASP A 850 -38.77 -53.15 -14.49
N MET A 851 -39.41 -52.13 -13.94
CA MET A 851 -39.45 -50.77 -14.48
C MET A 851 -38.64 -49.84 -13.58
N ASP A 852 -37.56 -49.29 -14.13
CA ASP A 852 -36.77 -48.30 -13.41
C ASP A 852 -37.48 -46.94 -13.43
N VAL A 853 -37.80 -46.41 -12.26
CA VAL A 853 -38.33 -45.05 -12.13
C VAL A 853 -37.22 -44.06 -12.44
N LEU A 854 -37.45 -43.24 -13.46
CA LEU A 854 -36.54 -42.22 -13.94
C LEU A 854 -36.75 -40.90 -13.21
N MET A 855 -37.99 -40.45 -13.15
CA MET A 855 -38.39 -39.16 -12.57
C MET A 855 -39.77 -39.25 -11.92
N THR A 856 -40.02 -38.38 -10.94
CA THR A 856 -41.37 -38.18 -10.39
C THR A 856 -41.79 -36.71 -10.42
N PHE A 857 -43.07 -36.51 -10.70
CA PHE A 857 -43.73 -35.21 -10.82
C PHE A 857 -44.85 -35.17 -9.77
N ASP A 858 -44.92 -34.09 -9.01
CA ASP A 858 -45.96 -33.86 -8.02
C ASP A 858 -47.20 -33.27 -8.71
N VAL A 859 -48.39 -33.69 -8.31
CA VAL A 859 -49.66 -33.11 -8.78
C VAL A 859 -50.26 -32.33 -7.63
N LEU A 860 -50.67 -31.08 -7.89
CA LEU A 860 -51.29 -30.24 -6.87
C LEU A 860 -52.64 -30.82 -6.44
N ASN A 861 -52.88 -30.94 -5.13
CA ASN A 861 -54.19 -31.33 -4.60
C ASN A 861 -55.16 -30.15 -4.69
N LEU A 862 -56.37 -30.41 -5.19
CA LEU A 862 -57.48 -29.43 -5.29
C LEU A 862 -57.89 -28.80 -3.95
N GLU A 863 -57.56 -29.42 -2.80
CA GLU A 863 -57.96 -28.94 -1.47
C GLU A 863 -57.04 -27.87 -0.85
N ASN A 864 -55.86 -27.58 -1.45
CA ASN A 864 -54.87 -26.63 -0.90
C ASN A 864 -54.85 -25.26 -1.59
N GLU A 865 -55.87 -24.91 -2.38
CA GLU A 865 -56.06 -23.59 -3.00
C GLU A 865 -57.28 -22.80 -2.45
N MET A 866 -57.84 -23.19 -1.31
CA MET A 866 -58.82 -22.37 -0.58
C MET A 866 -58.22 -21.63 0.60
#